data_AF-A0AAE1H8D5-F1
#
_entry.id   AF-A0AAE1H8D5-F1
#
_cell.length_a   1.000
_cell.length_b   1.000
_cell.length_c   1.000
_cell.angle_alpha   90.00
_cell.angle_beta   90.00
_cell.angle_gamma   90.00
#
_symmetry.space_group_name_H-M   'P 1'
#
loop_
_entity.id
_entity.type
_entity.pdbx_description
1 polymer ?
#
loop_
_entity_poly.entity_id
_entity_poly.type
_entity_poly.pdbx_seq_one_letter_code
_entity_poly.pdbx_strand_id
1 'polypeptide(L)'
;MEVSDLDESGDDKATFVTKSVDVDPSKPGQETYRVSFKSKDEALKWLNLFQKKTRTHWVVDKTFPEPERYHYRHIWRCNLSKRNKTPEGRRNQGCPATLEIKIKKITKDTKKKDPFIGKNDPPLPGIVMVNNVHNHHCDVSDSMQYLRGDIELRKKFEKYFGEMTPDQAMRLHEEQLSLKENGEMLKADGHYNPRANTVYWWHKEWRKENFGPPQDPLETLINKCKAYEAGGTTVVVSKESPWCVLVCTPLMKRAHTLPSAKEIIFIDSTGTVDASHSNVTVISTATKIGAVPLCILIHENQTTEGYMKVFKLFMDTFPKAFGGETHPEVFMTDNSGTEKSALMCVWPETSQLLCHFHVVQQEWTWLLSSKHHVEMTKRKSFIMSFKKIMYARTTEELEESILEFENSTPHEGYRKRVKEFLERKEEWVSLFRDNLLMRGHHTNNFSEATIRILKDVILQRVKAYNIVALINYIVTVWENYMKTRILRVAYNRDSRPFLVYESLIRKMDPALVSRIKKIDEHTYMVPSAQTSELLYEVNRDVGVCGCKAGCTGAFCKHQALLYSAYGGYFPNAPPLLSTDRYQLGLLGLGDKCPPAKFFLGMKEGVEGGTPMTQDASVTDMILEQMTQTIQQTHGDTAACEINMDDFEKPSRYTTEQKQEIIQKFKSQLDRLSKLAGEEDTYFDYMDKAARQMEKVTSGSGAVGAMVNVESSLKGYSSSSVRLGQIKVQPKSIARRAADAPKTSKRLPAGRKPNTASDKNSTKKKVKRRRQIAESIRNNIAHVKAH
;
A
#
# COMPACT_ATOMS: atom_id res chain seq x y z
N MET A 1 -15.59 -12.97 -51.71
CA MET A 1 -14.92 -11.68 -51.44
C MET A 1 -13.52 -11.82 -52.00
N GLU A 2 -13.24 -11.15 -53.11
CA GLU A 2 -12.07 -11.40 -53.95
C GLU A 2 -10.82 -10.69 -53.41
N VAL A 3 -9.64 -11.28 -53.61
CA VAL A 3 -8.34 -10.70 -53.21
C VAL A 3 -7.99 -9.45 -54.04
N SER A 4 -8.62 -9.26 -55.20
CA SER A 4 -8.52 -8.06 -56.07
C SER A 4 -8.85 -6.75 -55.33
N ASP A 5 -9.70 -6.80 -54.31
CA ASP A 5 -10.11 -5.61 -53.55
C ASP A 5 -9.07 -5.17 -52.49
N LEU A 6 -7.93 -5.84 -52.34
CA LEU A 6 -6.87 -5.46 -51.38
C LEU A 6 -6.13 -4.16 -51.77
N ASP A 7 -6.35 -3.65 -52.98
CA ASP A 7 -5.65 -2.48 -53.52
C ASP A 7 -6.27 -1.12 -53.10
N GLU A 8 -7.45 -1.08 -52.46
CA GLU A 8 -8.21 0.18 -52.23
C GLU A 8 -8.38 0.64 -50.77
N SER A 9 -7.83 -0.03 -49.75
CA SER A 9 -7.98 0.42 -48.35
C SER A 9 -6.85 1.37 -47.91
N GLY A 10 -7.16 2.65 -47.73
CA GLY A 10 -6.24 3.77 -47.46
C GLY A 10 -5.45 3.81 -46.14
N ASP A 11 -5.37 2.72 -45.37
CA ASP A 11 -4.65 2.67 -44.09
C ASP A 11 -3.64 1.51 -44.04
N ASP A 12 -2.67 1.54 -44.96
CA ASP A 12 -1.28 1.04 -44.84
C ASP A 12 -0.70 0.98 -46.28
N LYS A 13 0.26 1.86 -46.59
CA LYS A 13 0.85 2.07 -47.93
C LYS A 13 1.68 0.88 -48.44
N ALA A 14 1.05 -0.27 -48.69
CA ALA A 14 1.63 -1.36 -49.45
C ALA A 14 0.65 -1.81 -50.53
N THR A 15 0.57 -1.04 -51.62
CA THR A 15 -0.14 -1.41 -52.84
C THR A 15 0.59 -2.59 -53.50
N PHE A 16 0.03 -3.79 -53.39
CA PHE A 16 0.56 -4.99 -54.00
C PHE A 16 -0.23 -5.29 -55.28
N VAL A 17 0.34 -4.96 -56.44
CA VAL A 17 -0.25 -5.32 -57.74
C VAL A 17 -0.55 -6.82 -57.77
N THR A 18 -1.84 -7.15 -57.89
CA THR A 18 -2.35 -8.52 -57.84
C THR A 18 -3.09 -8.86 -59.13
N LYS A 19 -2.81 -10.04 -59.71
CA LYS A 19 -3.57 -10.61 -60.84
C LYS A 19 -4.10 -11.98 -60.46
N SER A 20 -5.40 -12.20 -60.62
CA SER A 20 -6.00 -13.54 -60.53
C SER A 20 -5.53 -14.40 -61.72
N VAL A 21 -5.40 -15.69 -61.46
CA VAL A 21 -5.13 -16.72 -62.47
C VAL A 21 -6.38 -17.58 -62.57
N ASP A 22 -6.75 -18.00 -63.78
CA ASP A 22 -7.95 -18.78 -64.06
C ASP A 22 -8.10 -19.98 -63.11
N VAL A 23 -9.33 -20.16 -62.64
CA VAL A 23 -9.70 -21.21 -61.68
C VAL A 23 -9.52 -22.57 -62.35
N ASP A 24 -8.71 -23.43 -61.75
CA ASP A 24 -8.58 -24.83 -62.16
C ASP A 24 -9.93 -25.53 -61.97
N PRO A 25 -10.62 -25.98 -63.05
CA PRO A 25 -11.94 -26.59 -62.96
C PRO A 25 -11.94 -27.87 -62.11
N SER A 26 -10.77 -28.51 -61.93
CA SER A 26 -10.61 -29.72 -61.12
C SER A 26 -10.54 -29.45 -59.60
N LYS A 27 -10.43 -28.18 -59.18
CA LYS A 27 -10.31 -27.77 -57.76
C LYS A 27 -11.23 -26.58 -57.43
N PRO A 28 -12.55 -26.81 -57.36
CA PRO A 28 -13.51 -25.77 -57.02
C PRO A 28 -13.18 -25.14 -55.64
N GLY A 29 -13.08 -23.81 -55.59
CA GLY A 29 -12.79 -23.04 -54.36
C GLY A 29 -11.31 -22.74 -54.09
N GLN A 30 -10.38 -23.16 -54.97
CA GLN A 30 -8.97 -22.77 -54.90
C GLN A 30 -8.70 -21.58 -55.82
N GLU A 31 -8.29 -20.46 -55.23
CA GLU A 31 -7.93 -19.23 -55.94
C GLU A 31 -6.40 -19.11 -56.01
N THR A 32 -5.87 -18.69 -57.15
CA THR A 32 -4.43 -18.44 -57.32
C THR A 32 -4.20 -17.00 -57.78
N TYR A 33 -3.30 -16.32 -57.06
CA TYR A 33 -2.96 -14.93 -57.30
C TYR A 33 -1.47 -14.78 -57.60
N ARG A 34 -1.16 -13.90 -58.57
CA ARG A 34 0.18 -13.41 -58.87
C ARG A 34 0.34 -12.03 -58.25
N VAL A 35 1.36 -11.87 -57.42
CA VAL A 35 1.54 -10.67 -56.59
C VAL A 35 2.95 -10.10 -56.76
N SER A 36 3.10 -8.79 -56.62
CA SER A 36 4.35 -8.06 -56.86
C SER A 36 5.41 -8.20 -55.75
N PHE A 37 5.10 -8.80 -54.59
CA PHE A 37 6.06 -8.92 -53.48
C PHE A 37 7.28 -9.79 -53.84
N LYS A 38 8.45 -9.40 -53.36
CA LYS A 38 9.76 -9.99 -53.71
C LYS A 38 10.52 -10.54 -52.51
N SER A 39 10.11 -10.20 -51.30
CA SER A 39 10.78 -10.60 -50.06
C SER A 39 9.85 -11.35 -49.09
N LYS A 40 10.46 -12.07 -48.15
CA LYS A 40 9.74 -12.73 -47.05
C LYS A 40 8.91 -11.70 -46.24
N ASP A 41 9.49 -10.53 -45.96
CA ASP A 41 8.83 -9.51 -45.13
C ASP A 41 7.61 -8.92 -45.85
N GLU A 42 7.69 -8.67 -47.15
CA GLU A 42 6.55 -8.24 -47.95
C GLU A 42 5.46 -9.31 -48.04
N ALA A 43 5.83 -10.59 -48.18
CA ALA A 43 4.87 -11.69 -48.14
C ALA A 43 4.15 -11.81 -46.78
N LEU A 44 4.86 -11.57 -45.66
CA LEU A 44 4.25 -11.55 -44.33
C LEU A 44 3.36 -10.32 -44.12
N LYS A 45 3.72 -9.15 -44.67
CA LYS A 45 2.84 -7.98 -44.70
C LYS A 45 1.55 -8.25 -45.47
N TRP A 46 1.66 -8.82 -46.67
CA TRP A 46 0.50 -9.24 -47.47
C TRP A 46 -0.39 -10.21 -46.71
N LEU A 47 0.19 -11.23 -46.04
CA LEU A 47 -0.56 -12.18 -45.23
C LEU A 47 -1.31 -11.49 -44.07
N ASN A 48 -0.70 -10.50 -43.42
CA ASN A 48 -1.35 -9.73 -42.35
C ASN A 48 -2.54 -8.90 -42.87
N LEU A 49 -2.40 -8.25 -44.03
CA LEU A 49 -3.49 -7.53 -44.67
C LEU A 49 -4.63 -8.49 -45.04
N PHE A 50 -4.30 -9.64 -45.63
CA PHE A 50 -5.26 -10.68 -45.96
C PHE A 50 -6.00 -11.20 -44.73
N GLN A 51 -5.30 -11.48 -43.63
CA GLN A 51 -5.90 -11.89 -42.34
C GLN A 51 -6.87 -10.85 -41.80
N LYS A 52 -6.46 -9.57 -41.78
CA LYS A 52 -7.26 -8.46 -41.26
C LYS A 52 -8.54 -8.30 -42.08
N LYS A 53 -8.42 -8.32 -43.40
CA LYS A 53 -9.55 -8.15 -44.31
C LYS A 53 -10.53 -9.33 -44.26
N THR A 54 -10.02 -10.56 -44.21
CA THR A 54 -10.86 -11.77 -44.19
C THR A 54 -11.34 -12.17 -42.80
N ARG A 55 -10.93 -11.46 -41.74
CA ARG A 55 -11.17 -11.83 -40.33
C ARG A 55 -10.77 -13.28 -40.04
N THR A 56 -9.65 -13.71 -40.62
CA THR A 56 -9.08 -15.06 -40.43
C THR A 56 -7.69 -14.99 -39.80
N HIS A 57 -7.22 -16.09 -39.24
CA HIS A 57 -5.85 -16.23 -38.78
C HIS A 57 -5.23 -17.53 -39.28
N TRP A 58 -4.00 -17.44 -39.79
CA TRP A 58 -3.29 -18.52 -40.46
C TRP A 58 -2.07 -18.92 -39.65
N VAL A 59 -1.98 -20.22 -39.31
CA VAL A 59 -0.84 -20.80 -38.60
C VAL A 59 0.05 -21.54 -39.58
N VAL A 60 1.37 -21.42 -39.41
CA VAL A 60 2.35 -22.09 -40.26
C VAL A 60 2.20 -23.60 -40.13
N ASP A 61 2.03 -24.28 -41.26
CA ASP A 61 1.94 -25.74 -41.35
C ASP A 61 3.30 -26.35 -41.71
N LYS A 62 3.89 -25.86 -42.81
CA LYS A 62 5.17 -26.32 -43.37
C LYS A 62 6.05 -25.14 -43.80
N THR A 63 7.34 -25.25 -43.50
CA THR A 63 8.39 -24.30 -43.92
C THR A 63 9.39 -25.00 -44.84
N PHE A 64 10.06 -24.24 -45.70
CA PHE A 64 11.05 -24.76 -46.65
C PHE A 64 12.30 -23.87 -46.58
N PRO A 65 13.34 -24.26 -45.80
CA PRO A 65 14.47 -23.39 -45.46
C PRO A 65 15.31 -22.93 -46.66
N GLU A 66 15.42 -23.75 -47.72
CA GLU A 66 16.21 -23.44 -48.91
C GLU A 66 15.54 -24.01 -50.17
N PRO A 67 14.49 -23.37 -50.71
CA PRO A 67 13.85 -23.88 -51.89
C PRO A 67 14.72 -23.60 -53.14
N GLU A 68 15.14 -24.64 -53.87
CA GLU A 68 16.00 -24.49 -55.06
C GLU A 68 15.49 -23.44 -56.06
N ARG A 69 14.17 -23.45 -56.32
CA ARG A 69 13.50 -22.62 -57.34
C ARG A 69 12.83 -21.35 -56.79
N TYR A 70 12.80 -21.15 -55.47
CA TYR A 70 12.07 -20.06 -54.83
C TYR A 70 12.96 -19.31 -53.82
N HIS A 71 12.72 -18.02 -53.61
CA HIS A 71 13.32 -17.28 -52.49
C HIS A 71 12.62 -17.57 -51.16
N TYR A 72 11.35 -17.95 -51.23
CA TYR A 72 10.50 -18.17 -50.07
C TYR A 72 9.38 -19.12 -50.45
N ARG A 73 9.08 -20.11 -49.60
CA ARG A 73 7.92 -20.98 -49.72
C ARG A 73 7.44 -21.40 -48.35
N HIS A 74 6.20 -21.10 -48.03
CA HIS A 74 5.57 -21.48 -46.77
C HIS A 74 4.13 -21.92 -47.04
N ILE A 75 3.63 -22.85 -46.23
CA ILE A 75 2.24 -23.31 -46.25
C ILE A 75 1.64 -23.03 -44.88
N TRP A 76 0.43 -22.51 -44.87
CA TRP A 76 -0.37 -22.20 -43.70
C TRP A 76 -1.70 -22.93 -43.73
N ARG A 77 -2.29 -23.07 -42.54
CA ARG A 77 -3.65 -23.58 -42.33
C ARG A 77 -4.42 -22.62 -41.43
N CYS A 78 -5.75 -22.66 -41.52
CA CYS A 78 -6.59 -21.91 -40.60
C CYS A 78 -6.24 -22.25 -39.12
N ASN A 79 -6.30 -21.24 -38.25
CA ASN A 79 -6.07 -21.37 -36.81
C ASN A 79 -7.10 -22.27 -36.10
N LEU A 80 -8.16 -22.72 -36.78
CA LEU A 80 -9.17 -23.69 -36.34
C LEU A 80 -9.00 -25.10 -36.96
N SER A 81 -7.90 -25.37 -37.69
CA SER A 81 -7.53 -26.69 -38.21
C SER A 81 -7.10 -27.71 -37.13
N LYS A 82 -6.78 -28.95 -37.48
CA LYS A 82 -6.25 -29.96 -36.52
C LYS A 82 -4.82 -29.67 -36.03
N ARG A 83 -4.09 -28.74 -36.68
CA ARG A 83 -2.67 -28.49 -36.44
C ARG A 83 -2.40 -27.99 -35.02
N ASN A 84 -1.51 -28.69 -34.31
CA ASN A 84 -1.02 -28.36 -32.96
C ASN A 84 -2.13 -28.22 -31.90
N LYS A 85 -3.17 -29.06 -31.99
CA LYS A 85 -4.32 -29.05 -31.08
C LYS A 85 -4.72 -30.44 -30.65
N THR A 86 -5.32 -30.53 -29.48
CA THR A 86 -5.93 -31.77 -28.98
C THR A 86 -7.20 -32.10 -29.78
N PRO A 87 -7.52 -33.40 -29.97
CA PRO A 87 -8.72 -33.83 -30.70
C PRO A 87 -10.01 -33.19 -30.16
N GLU A 88 -10.16 -33.10 -28.85
CA GLU A 88 -11.34 -32.58 -28.13
C GLU A 88 -11.29 -31.05 -27.90
N GLY A 89 -10.24 -30.37 -28.37
CA GLY A 89 -10.07 -28.94 -28.12
C GLY A 89 -11.06 -28.11 -28.93
N ARG A 90 -11.72 -27.11 -28.31
CA ARG A 90 -12.66 -26.20 -29.00
C ARG A 90 -12.08 -25.47 -30.22
N ARG A 91 -10.76 -25.29 -30.29
CA ARG A 91 -10.07 -24.69 -31.44
C ARG A 91 -9.80 -25.68 -32.57
N ASN A 92 -10.14 -26.95 -32.40
CA ASN A 92 -10.00 -27.98 -33.41
C ASN A 92 -11.36 -28.21 -34.07
N GLN A 93 -11.68 -27.38 -35.06
CA GLN A 93 -12.88 -27.54 -35.88
C GLN A 93 -12.60 -28.41 -37.11
N GLY A 94 -11.39 -28.97 -37.23
CA GLY A 94 -11.00 -29.74 -38.40
C GLY A 94 -10.95 -28.94 -39.70
N CYS A 95 -10.84 -27.60 -39.62
CA CYS A 95 -10.96 -26.71 -40.77
C CYS A 95 -10.01 -27.09 -41.93
N PRO A 96 -10.52 -27.25 -43.17
CA PRO A 96 -9.72 -27.66 -44.32
C PRO A 96 -9.00 -26.51 -45.02
N ALA A 97 -9.29 -25.25 -44.68
CA ALA A 97 -8.72 -24.08 -45.33
C ALA A 97 -7.18 -24.04 -45.26
N THR A 98 -6.56 -23.80 -46.42
CA THR A 98 -5.10 -23.74 -46.59
C THR A 98 -4.69 -22.51 -47.40
N LEU A 99 -3.47 -22.04 -47.14
CA LEU A 99 -2.88 -20.91 -47.86
C LEU A 99 -1.42 -21.26 -48.13
N GLU A 100 -0.94 -21.10 -49.36
CA GLU A 100 0.46 -21.31 -49.73
C GLU A 100 1.00 -20.06 -50.44
N ILE A 101 2.16 -19.57 -49.99
CA ILE A 101 2.86 -18.42 -50.58
C ILE A 101 4.22 -18.89 -51.07
N LYS A 102 4.52 -18.59 -52.33
CA LYS A 102 5.81 -18.84 -52.98
C LYS A 102 6.33 -17.55 -53.60
N ILE A 103 7.63 -17.35 -53.57
CA ILE A 103 8.31 -16.25 -54.28
C ILE A 103 9.31 -16.86 -55.25
N LYS A 104 9.08 -16.75 -56.55
CA LYS A 104 10.02 -17.26 -57.57
C LYS A 104 11.29 -16.42 -57.62
N LYS A 105 12.43 -17.06 -57.87
CA LYS A 105 13.69 -16.37 -58.19
C LYS A 105 13.58 -15.71 -59.56
N ILE A 106 13.94 -14.43 -59.69
CA ILE A 106 13.90 -13.73 -60.98
C ILE A 106 15.23 -13.93 -61.71
N THR A 107 15.27 -14.93 -62.59
CA THR A 107 16.39 -15.22 -63.50
C THR A 107 16.01 -14.93 -64.96
N LYS A 108 17.00 -14.83 -65.86
CA LYS A 108 16.77 -14.68 -67.32
C LYS A 108 15.81 -15.74 -67.86
N ASP A 109 15.95 -16.99 -67.41
CA ASP A 109 15.09 -18.10 -67.84
C ASP A 109 13.67 -18.01 -67.30
N THR A 110 13.51 -17.61 -66.03
CA THR A 110 12.16 -17.41 -65.47
C THR A 110 11.42 -16.25 -66.14
N LYS A 111 12.11 -15.18 -66.57
CA LYS A 111 11.50 -14.09 -67.35
C LYS A 111 11.02 -14.56 -68.72
N LYS A 112 11.73 -15.50 -69.36
CA LYS A 112 11.32 -16.09 -70.64
C LYS A 112 10.14 -17.06 -70.48
N LYS A 113 10.13 -17.87 -69.42
CA LYS A 113 9.18 -18.98 -69.24
C LYS A 113 7.90 -18.60 -68.49
N ASP A 114 7.92 -17.58 -67.65
CA ASP A 114 6.77 -17.14 -66.84
C ASP A 114 6.26 -15.76 -67.32
N PRO A 115 5.14 -15.70 -68.06
CA PRO A 115 4.59 -14.45 -68.59
C PRO A 115 4.32 -13.39 -67.50
N PHE A 116 4.00 -13.81 -66.28
CA PHE A 116 3.69 -12.88 -65.19
C PHE A 116 4.92 -12.16 -64.63
N ILE A 117 6.12 -12.69 -64.88
CA ILE A 117 7.41 -12.10 -64.52
C ILE A 117 8.00 -11.33 -65.71
N GLY A 118 7.81 -11.84 -66.94
CA GLY A 118 8.41 -11.26 -68.15
C GLY A 118 7.61 -10.15 -68.83
N LYS A 119 6.27 -10.17 -68.77
CA LYS A 119 5.37 -9.26 -69.52
C LYS A 119 4.66 -8.20 -68.68
N ASN A 120 4.80 -8.22 -67.35
CA ASN A 120 4.20 -7.24 -66.45
C ASN A 120 5.25 -6.28 -65.91
N ASP A 121 4.87 -5.01 -65.75
CA ASP A 121 5.65 -4.00 -65.02
C ASP A 121 4.77 -3.41 -63.91
N PRO A 122 5.08 -3.64 -62.61
CA PRO A 122 6.21 -4.42 -62.09
C PRO A 122 6.05 -5.95 -62.30
N PRO A 123 7.17 -6.73 -62.29
CA PRO A 123 7.11 -8.18 -62.37
C PRO A 123 6.37 -8.77 -61.15
N LEU A 124 5.62 -9.85 -61.35
CA LEU A 124 4.81 -10.52 -60.32
C LEU A 124 5.40 -11.89 -59.92
N PRO A 125 6.50 -11.94 -59.15
CA PRO A 125 7.17 -13.19 -58.77
C PRO A 125 6.48 -13.94 -57.62
N GLY A 126 5.60 -13.26 -56.86
CA GLY A 126 4.81 -13.85 -55.79
C GLY A 126 3.67 -14.70 -56.36
N ILE A 127 3.48 -15.88 -55.78
CA ILE A 127 2.35 -16.77 -56.06
C ILE A 127 1.67 -17.08 -54.73
N VAL A 128 0.42 -16.69 -54.61
CA VAL A 128 -0.44 -17.03 -53.47
C VAL A 128 -1.49 -18.01 -53.96
N MET A 129 -1.59 -19.17 -53.33
CA MET A 129 -2.69 -20.10 -53.56
C MET A 129 -3.52 -20.18 -52.27
N VAL A 130 -4.79 -19.81 -52.37
CA VAL A 130 -5.71 -19.78 -51.24
C VAL A 130 -6.81 -20.79 -51.51
N ASN A 131 -6.96 -21.77 -50.61
CA ASN A 131 -8.18 -22.55 -50.51
C ASN A 131 -9.01 -21.94 -49.37
N ASN A 132 -9.92 -21.04 -49.72
CA ASN A 132 -10.67 -20.25 -48.75
C ASN A 132 -11.99 -20.90 -48.31
N VAL A 133 -12.07 -22.23 -48.39
CA VAL A 133 -13.24 -23.01 -47.95
C VAL A 133 -13.09 -23.34 -46.47
N HIS A 134 -13.86 -22.64 -45.63
CA HIS A 134 -13.94 -22.91 -44.19
C HIS A 134 -15.18 -23.74 -43.88
N ASN A 135 -15.08 -24.62 -42.89
CA ASN A 135 -16.22 -25.37 -42.34
C ASN A 135 -16.83 -24.71 -41.08
N HIS A 136 -16.50 -23.44 -40.85
CA HIS A 136 -16.96 -22.64 -39.73
C HIS A 136 -17.15 -21.19 -40.19
N HIS A 137 -18.02 -20.43 -39.51
CA HIS A 137 -18.16 -19.00 -39.77
C HIS A 137 -16.92 -18.24 -39.30
N CYS A 138 -16.35 -17.37 -40.14
CA CYS A 138 -15.19 -16.54 -39.76
C CYS A 138 -15.63 -15.25 -39.05
N ASP A 139 -16.79 -14.71 -39.42
CA ASP A 139 -17.32 -13.43 -38.93
C ASP A 139 -18.34 -13.58 -37.80
N VAL A 140 -17.97 -14.33 -36.77
CA VAL A 140 -18.78 -14.53 -35.56
C VAL A 140 -17.90 -14.41 -34.33
N SER A 141 -18.47 -13.98 -33.22
CA SER A 141 -17.74 -13.78 -31.96
C SER A 141 -16.95 -15.02 -31.52
N ASP A 142 -17.47 -16.23 -31.79
CA ASP A 142 -16.80 -17.47 -31.41
C ASP A 142 -15.52 -17.74 -32.21
N SER A 143 -15.41 -17.21 -33.43
CA SER A 143 -14.21 -17.30 -34.27
C SER A 143 -13.28 -16.10 -34.08
N MET A 144 -13.83 -14.89 -34.05
CA MET A 144 -13.06 -13.63 -33.97
C MET A 144 -12.26 -13.51 -32.67
N GLN A 145 -12.76 -14.06 -31.56
CA GLN A 145 -12.05 -14.10 -30.28
C GLN A 145 -10.70 -14.85 -30.32
N TYR A 146 -10.40 -15.58 -31.40
CA TYR A 146 -9.12 -16.29 -31.60
C TYR A 146 -8.15 -15.57 -32.55
N LEU A 147 -8.53 -14.39 -33.05
CA LEU A 147 -7.63 -13.52 -33.79
C LEU A 147 -6.52 -13.00 -32.86
N ARG A 148 -5.39 -12.61 -33.45
CA ARG A 148 -4.23 -12.11 -32.71
C ARG A 148 -4.19 -10.59 -32.78
N GLY A 149 -3.96 -9.97 -31.62
CA GLY A 149 -3.56 -8.58 -31.54
C GLY A 149 -2.24 -8.34 -32.26
N ASP A 150 -2.09 -7.12 -32.77
CA ASP A 150 -0.88 -6.65 -33.41
C ASP A 150 0.21 -6.27 -32.39
N ILE A 151 1.36 -5.81 -32.90
CA ILE A 151 2.49 -5.41 -32.08
C ILE A 151 2.17 -4.16 -31.26
N GLU A 152 1.38 -3.23 -31.81
CA GLU A 152 1.02 -1.99 -31.13
C GLU A 152 0.07 -2.24 -29.95
N LEU A 153 -0.88 -3.17 -30.09
CA LEU A 153 -1.70 -3.64 -28.99
C LEU A 153 -0.85 -4.30 -27.89
N ARG A 154 0.11 -5.15 -28.27
CA ARG A 154 1.04 -5.74 -27.29
C ARG A 154 1.81 -4.65 -26.54
N LYS A 155 2.42 -3.69 -27.24
CA LYS A 155 3.12 -2.55 -26.62
C LYS A 155 2.21 -1.73 -25.70
N LYS A 156 0.95 -1.55 -26.07
CA LYS A 156 -0.06 -0.89 -25.24
C LYS A 156 -0.29 -1.65 -23.91
N PHE A 157 -0.39 -2.98 -23.96
CA PHE A 157 -0.47 -3.81 -22.75
C PHE A 157 0.82 -3.80 -21.93
N GLU A 158 1.99 -3.79 -22.57
CA GLU A 158 3.29 -3.68 -21.88
C GLU A 158 3.41 -2.37 -21.09
N LYS A 159 2.85 -1.27 -21.60
CA LYS A 159 2.72 -0.01 -20.83
C LYS A 159 1.82 -0.20 -19.60
N TYR A 160 0.67 -0.87 -19.75
CA TYR A 160 -0.22 -1.16 -18.62
C TYR A 160 0.47 -1.98 -17.54
N PHE A 161 1.24 -3.00 -17.92
CA PHE A 161 1.93 -3.87 -16.95
C PHE A 161 2.94 -3.11 -16.07
N GLY A 162 3.43 -1.95 -16.50
CA GLY A 162 4.27 -1.07 -15.67
C GLY A 162 3.55 -0.51 -14.45
N GLU A 163 2.22 -0.39 -14.48
CA GLU A 163 1.42 0.30 -13.46
C GLU A 163 0.37 -0.61 -12.79
N MET A 164 -0.07 -1.67 -13.47
CA MET A 164 -1.20 -2.47 -13.03
C MET A 164 -1.08 -3.95 -13.36
N THR A 165 -1.88 -4.77 -12.67
CA THR A 165 -1.95 -6.22 -12.89
C THR A 165 -2.60 -6.56 -14.23
N PRO A 166 -2.37 -7.75 -14.81
CA PRO A 166 -3.03 -8.17 -16.05
C PRO A 166 -4.56 -8.05 -16.03
N ASP A 167 -5.19 -8.36 -14.89
CA ASP A 167 -6.64 -8.23 -14.73
C ASP A 167 -7.11 -6.78 -14.76
N GLN A 168 -6.34 -5.85 -14.18
CA GLN A 168 -6.63 -4.42 -14.25
C GLN A 168 -6.39 -3.88 -15.65
N ALA A 169 -5.30 -4.31 -16.31
CA ALA A 169 -4.96 -3.94 -17.67
C ALA A 169 -6.06 -4.34 -18.66
N MET A 170 -6.58 -5.57 -18.55
CA MET A 170 -7.71 -6.04 -19.38
C MET A 170 -8.96 -5.19 -19.14
N ARG A 171 -9.35 -4.94 -17.89
CA ARG A 171 -10.53 -4.12 -17.58
C ARG A 171 -10.40 -2.70 -18.12
N LEU A 172 -9.26 -2.04 -17.87
CA LEU A 172 -9.00 -0.70 -18.38
C LEU A 172 -9.05 -0.67 -19.91
N HIS A 173 -8.49 -1.68 -20.57
CA HIS A 173 -8.52 -1.78 -22.03
C HIS A 173 -9.94 -1.97 -22.57
N GLU A 174 -10.75 -2.82 -21.94
CA GLU A 174 -12.16 -3.02 -22.29
C GLU A 174 -12.99 -1.74 -22.07
N GLU A 175 -12.75 -1.01 -20.98
CA GLU A 175 -13.37 0.30 -20.71
C GLU A 175 -13.02 1.30 -21.83
N GLN A 176 -11.75 1.38 -22.22
CA GLN A 176 -11.32 2.23 -23.34
C GLN A 176 -11.92 1.82 -24.69
N LEU A 177 -12.09 0.51 -24.94
CA LEU A 177 -12.76 0.03 -26.14
C LEU A 177 -14.25 0.43 -26.14
N SER A 178 -14.91 0.40 -24.99
CA SER A 178 -16.33 0.79 -24.85
C SER A 178 -16.59 2.25 -25.25
N LEU A 179 -15.58 3.10 -25.14
CA LEU A 179 -15.64 4.52 -25.52
C LEU A 179 -15.51 4.75 -27.03
N LYS A 180 -15.16 3.73 -27.82
CA LYS A 180 -15.04 3.81 -29.27
C LYS A 180 -16.37 3.50 -29.95
N GLU A 181 -16.52 4.00 -31.18
CA GLU A 181 -17.61 3.57 -32.07
C GLU A 181 -17.57 2.03 -32.25
N ASN A 182 -18.73 1.38 -32.14
CA ASN A 182 -18.87 -0.08 -32.12
C ASN A 182 -18.05 -0.81 -31.03
N GLY A 183 -17.70 -0.11 -29.94
CA GLY A 183 -16.86 -0.61 -28.86
C GLY A 183 -17.27 -1.96 -28.27
N GLU A 184 -18.58 -2.19 -28.09
CA GLU A 184 -19.10 -3.46 -27.57
C GLU A 184 -18.82 -4.65 -28.52
N MET A 185 -18.87 -4.42 -29.84
CA MET A 185 -18.55 -5.45 -30.83
C MET A 185 -17.03 -5.71 -30.90
N LEU A 186 -16.21 -4.65 -30.76
CA LEU A 186 -14.75 -4.77 -30.75
C LEU A 186 -14.23 -5.64 -29.59
N LYS A 187 -14.97 -5.73 -28.48
CA LYS A 187 -14.62 -6.61 -27.34
C LYS A 187 -14.64 -8.10 -27.70
N ALA A 188 -15.42 -8.50 -28.70
CA ALA A 188 -15.51 -9.89 -29.15
C ALA A 188 -14.37 -10.28 -30.11
N ASP A 189 -13.61 -9.31 -30.62
CA ASP A 189 -12.55 -9.51 -31.60
C ASP A 189 -11.18 -9.58 -30.92
N GLY A 190 -10.49 -10.71 -31.06
CA GLY A 190 -9.17 -10.95 -30.49
C GLY A 190 -8.06 -10.04 -31.04
N HIS A 191 -8.28 -9.41 -32.19
CA HIS A 191 -7.37 -8.43 -32.77
C HIS A 191 -7.35 -7.11 -31.98
N TYR A 192 -8.50 -6.71 -31.41
CA TYR A 192 -8.63 -5.50 -30.61
C TYR A 192 -8.66 -5.77 -29.11
N ASN A 193 -9.26 -6.90 -28.70
CA ASN A 193 -9.40 -7.32 -27.32
C ASN A 193 -8.78 -8.73 -27.12
N PRO A 194 -7.49 -8.81 -26.79
CA PRO A 194 -6.80 -10.08 -26.68
C PRO A 194 -7.35 -10.90 -25.50
N ARG A 195 -7.46 -12.22 -25.69
CA ARG A 195 -7.88 -13.13 -24.62
C ARG A 195 -6.97 -13.06 -23.41
N ALA A 196 -7.54 -13.34 -22.24
CA ALA A 196 -6.82 -13.37 -20.98
C ALA A 196 -5.51 -14.20 -21.05
N ASN A 197 -5.54 -15.41 -21.60
CA ASN A 197 -4.34 -16.23 -21.72
C ASN A 197 -3.21 -15.55 -22.52
N THR A 198 -3.55 -14.79 -23.56
CA THR A 198 -2.59 -14.01 -24.35
C THR A 198 -2.00 -12.88 -23.52
N VAL A 199 -2.82 -12.13 -22.80
CA VAL A 199 -2.38 -11.04 -21.92
C VAL A 199 -1.49 -11.56 -20.79
N TYR A 200 -1.87 -12.68 -20.15
CA TYR A 200 -1.06 -13.33 -19.12
C TYR A 200 0.27 -13.84 -19.67
N TRP A 201 0.30 -14.33 -20.91
CA TRP A 201 1.54 -14.71 -21.58
C TRP A 201 2.42 -13.48 -21.88
N TRP A 202 1.87 -12.40 -22.43
CA TRP A 202 2.59 -11.14 -22.64
C TRP A 202 3.16 -10.61 -21.33
N HIS A 203 2.39 -10.61 -20.25
CA HIS A 203 2.86 -10.20 -18.94
C HIS A 203 3.98 -11.11 -18.40
N LYS A 204 3.94 -12.42 -18.69
CA LYS A 204 5.01 -13.35 -18.31
C LYS A 204 6.31 -13.01 -19.03
N GLU A 205 6.27 -12.80 -20.34
CA GLU A 205 7.45 -12.41 -21.14
C GLU A 205 7.96 -11.04 -20.72
N TRP A 206 7.08 -10.05 -20.61
CA TRP A 206 7.40 -8.70 -20.15
C TRP A 206 8.08 -8.70 -18.78
N ARG A 207 7.59 -9.49 -17.82
CA ARG A 207 8.22 -9.61 -16.49
C ARG A 207 9.62 -10.22 -16.56
N LYS A 208 9.82 -11.23 -17.41
CA LYS A 208 11.14 -11.85 -17.60
C LYS A 208 12.12 -10.86 -18.20
N GLU A 209 11.70 -10.09 -19.20
CA GLU A 209 12.50 -9.04 -19.83
C GLU A 209 12.82 -7.89 -18.86
N ASN A 210 11.84 -7.48 -18.03
CA ASN A 210 12.00 -6.33 -17.15
C ASN A 210 12.62 -6.65 -15.79
N PHE A 211 12.38 -7.83 -15.23
CA PHE A 211 12.82 -8.16 -13.87
C PHE A 211 13.83 -9.30 -13.84
N GLY A 212 14.09 -9.96 -14.98
CA GLY A 212 14.98 -11.11 -15.03
C GLY A 212 14.32 -12.39 -14.51
N PRO A 213 15.07 -13.49 -14.39
CA PRO A 213 14.56 -14.72 -13.79
C PRO A 213 14.33 -14.57 -12.27
N PRO A 214 13.45 -15.39 -11.66
CA PRO A 214 13.27 -15.39 -10.21
C PRO A 214 14.49 -15.85 -9.42
N GLN A 215 15.26 -16.80 -9.96
CA GLN A 215 16.31 -17.50 -9.23
C GLN A 215 17.63 -16.73 -9.14
N ASP A 216 17.92 -15.84 -10.09
CA ASP A 216 19.14 -15.01 -10.09
C ASP A 216 18.86 -13.58 -10.60
N PRO A 217 18.26 -12.73 -9.76
CA PRO A 217 17.86 -11.38 -10.16
C PRO A 217 18.96 -10.32 -10.01
N LEU A 218 20.09 -10.62 -9.36
CA LEU A 218 21.10 -9.61 -8.98
C LEU A 218 21.81 -9.01 -10.19
N GLU A 219 22.07 -9.80 -11.23
CA GLU A 219 22.69 -9.29 -12.46
C GLU A 219 21.77 -8.33 -13.21
N THR A 220 20.48 -8.66 -13.26
CA THR A 220 19.45 -7.76 -13.80
C THR A 220 19.34 -6.49 -12.97
N LEU A 221 19.46 -6.59 -11.64
CA LEU A 221 19.44 -5.43 -10.75
C LEU A 221 20.60 -4.49 -11.04
N ILE A 222 21.82 -5.00 -11.20
CA ILE A 222 23.02 -4.19 -11.47
C ILE A 222 22.88 -3.44 -12.79
N ASN A 223 22.38 -4.11 -13.84
CA ASN A 223 22.10 -3.46 -15.11
C ASN A 223 21.08 -2.31 -14.99
N LYS A 224 20.19 -2.37 -14.00
CA LYS A 224 19.19 -1.33 -13.71
C LYS A 224 19.65 -0.25 -12.74
N CYS A 225 20.74 -0.43 -12.01
CA CYS A 225 21.22 0.54 -11.01
C CYS A 225 21.41 1.94 -11.61
N LYS A 226 22.02 2.03 -12.80
CA LYS A 226 22.20 3.31 -13.53
C LYS A 226 20.87 4.02 -13.82
N ALA A 227 19.80 3.27 -14.11
CA ALA A 227 18.49 3.86 -14.36
C ALA A 227 17.84 4.40 -13.06
N TYR A 228 18.04 3.71 -11.93
CA TYR A 228 17.59 4.20 -10.62
C TYR A 228 18.37 5.45 -10.18
N GLU A 229 19.68 5.47 -10.43
CA GLU A 229 20.55 6.61 -10.15
C GLU A 229 20.18 7.84 -10.98
N ALA A 230 19.85 7.66 -12.26
CA ALA A 230 19.32 8.73 -13.11
C ALA A 230 18.00 9.32 -12.56
N GLY A 231 17.20 8.51 -11.83
CA GLY A 231 16.02 8.95 -11.08
C GLY A 231 16.33 9.52 -9.68
N GLY A 232 17.61 9.68 -9.32
CA GLY A 232 18.08 10.19 -8.03
C GLY A 232 18.12 9.16 -6.89
N THR A 233 17.74 7.91 -7.14
CA THR A 233 17.77 6.84 -6.13
C THR A 233 19.13 6.15 -6.14
N THR A 234 19.77 6.05 -4.98
CA THR A 234 20.99 5.24 -4.83
C THR A 234 20.60 3.78 -4.57
N VAL A 235 21.13 2.87 -5.40
CA VAL A 235 21.00 1.43 -5.22
C VAL A 235 22.40 0.82 -5.26
N VAL A 236 22.86 0.30 -4.12
CA VAL A 236 24.19 -0.34 -4.02
C VAL A 236 24.02 -1.82 -3.79
N VAL A 237 24.70 -2.65 -4.58
CA VAL A 237 24.59 -4.11 -4.55
C VAL A 237 25.92 -4.72 -4.15
N SER A 238 25.92 -5.53 -3.10
CA SER A 238 27.04 -6.40 -2.73
C SER A 238 26.67 -7.85 -3.07
N LYS A 239 27.33 -8.42 -4.08
CA LYS A 239 27.08 -9.80 -4.56
C LYS A 239 27.67 -10.89 -3.65
N GLU A 240 28.71 -10.57 -2.90
CA GLU A 240 29.38 -11.54 -2.01
C GLU A 240 28.37 -12.11 -1.02
N SER A 241 28.38 -13.42 -0.77
CA SER A 241 27.48 -14.03 0.22
C SER A 241 27.91 -13.65 1.65
N PRO A 242 26.97 -13.38 2.59
CA PRO A 242 25.56 -13.16 2.32
C PRO A 242 25.36 -11.91 1.46
N TRP A 243 24.60 -11.99 0.37
CA TRP A 243 24.41 -10.82 -0.51
C TRP A 243 23.52 -9.78 0.17
N CYS A 244 23.73 -8.51 -0.17
CA CYS A 244 22.90 -7.42 0.33
C CYS A 244 22.76 -6.26 -0.65
N VAL A 245 21.69 -5.49 -0.47
CA VAL A 245 21.35 -4.33 -1.30
C VAL A 245 20.88 -3.19 -0.41
N LEU A 246 21.47 -2.01 -0.64
CA LEU A 246 21.02 -0.75 -0.07
C LEU A 246 20.15 -0.01 -1.09
N VAL A 247 18.98 0.48 -0.66
CA VAL A 247 18.11 1.35 -1.45
C VAL A 247 17.86 2.64 -0.67
N CYS A 248 18.22 3.78 -1.26
CA CYS A 248 17.99 5.10 -0.70
C CYS A 248 17.41 6.05 -1.75
N THR A 249 16.12 6.35 -1.63
CA THR A 249 15.40 7.24 -2.54
C THR A 249 15.74 8.72 -2.25
N PRO A 250 15.39 9.66 -3.16
CA PRO A 250 15.64 11.08 -2.92
C PRO A 250 15.04 11.61 -1.61
N LEU A 251 13.82 11.19 -1.24
CA LEU A 251 13.20 11.55 0.04
C LEU A 251 13.98 11.00 1.22
N MET A 252 14.44 9.75 1.15
CA MET A 252 15.25 9.12 2.20
C MET A 252 16.59 9.86 2.40
N LYS A 253 17.27 10.25 1.30
CA LYS A 253 18.49 11.07 1.37
C LYS A 253 18.25 12.42 2.05
N ARG A 254 17.15 13.09 1.72
CA ARG A 254 16.77 14.36 2.40
C ARG A 254 16.44 14.14 3.87
N ALA A 255 15.96 12.97 4.25
CA ALA A 255 15.71 12.64 5.65
C ALA A 255 16.99 12.50 6.48
N HIS A 256 18.16 12.30 5.85
CA HIS A 256 19.46 12.18 6.53
C HIS A 256 19.86 13.46 7.27
N THR A 257 19.39 14.63 6.86
CA THR A 257 19.71 15.92 7.50
C THR A 257 18.69 16.32 8.56
N LEU A 258 17.70 15.47 8.87
CA LEU A 258 16.69 15.79 9.87
C LEU A 258 17.31 15.78 11.27
N PRO A 259 17.06 16.81 12.11
CA PRO A 259 17.57 16.84 13.48
C PRO A 259 17.15 15.62 14.30
N SER A 260 15.96 15.07 14.04
CA SER A 260 15.46 13.89 14.75
C SER A 260 16.19 12.59 14.38
N ALA A 261 16.94 12.56 13.27
CA ALA A 261 17.73 11.40 12.88
C ALA A 261 18.96 11.20 13.76
N LYS A 262 19.40 12.22 14.52
CA LYS A 262 20.47 12.10 15.51
C LYS A 262 19.99 11.54 16.85
N GLU A 263 18.70 11.70 17.17
CA GLU A 263 18.13 11.35 18.49
C GLU A 263 17.77 9.86 18.54
N ILE A 264 16.74 9.45 17.78
CA ILE A 264 16.18 8.11 17.86
C ILE A 264 15.89 7.53 16.48
N ILE A 265 16.42 6.33 16.26
CA ILE A 265 16.22 5.54 15.05
C ILE A 265 15.49 4.25 15.39
N PHE A 266 14.44 3.97 14.61
CA PHE A 266 13.67 2.75 14.71
C PHE A 266 14.05 1.80 13.59
N ILE A 267 14.26 0.54 13.96
CA ILE A 267 14.63 -0.54 13.05
C ILE A 267 13.62 -1.68 13.21
N ASP A 268 13.17 -2.23 12.09
CA ASP A 268 12.37 -3.45 12.06
C ASP A 268 12.62 -4.18 10.74
N SER A 269 12.50 -5.49 10.82
CA SER A 269 12.93 -6.42 9.80
C SER A 269 11.78 -7.38 9.46
N THR A 270 11.50 -7.55 8.17
CA THR A 270 10.51 -8.52 7.70
C THR A 270 11.07 -9.43 6.62
N GLY A 271 10.87 -10.73 6.79
CA GLY A 271 11.28 -11.72 5.80
C GLY A 271 10.23 -12.04 4.75
N THR A 272 10.66 -12.79 3.74
CA THR A 272 9.79 -13.48 2.77
C THR A 272 8.93 -12.51 1.93
N VAL A 273 9.51 -11.38 1.55
CA VAL A 273 8.82 -10.29 0.81
C VAL A 273 8.76 -10.50 -0.70
N ASP A 274 9.59 -11.41 -1.23
CA ASP A 274 9.66 -11.75 -2.65
C ASP A 274 9.77 -13.26 -2.87
N ALA A 275 9.83 -13.69 -4.13
CA ALA A 275 9.93 -15.11 -4.47
C ALA A 275 11.26 -15.74 -4.03
N SER A 276 12.33 -14.95 -3.90
CA SER A 276 13.64 -15.40 -3.43
C SER A 276 13.77 -15.40 -1.91
N HIS A 277 12.69 -15.13 -1.18
CA HIS A 277 12.63 -15.14 0.28
C HIS A 277 13.56 -14.11 0.96
N SER A 278 13.85 -13.01 0.29
CA SER A 278 14.68 -11.91 0.80
C SER A 278 14.10 -11.31 2.08
N ASN A 279 14.98 -10.73 2.88
CA ASN A 279 14.62 -9.97 4.08
C ASN A 279 14.76 -8.48 3.81
N VAL A 280 13.85 -7.70 4.39
CA VAL A 280 13.85 -6.23 4.29
C VAL A 280 13.92 -5.65 5.69
N THR A 281 14.94 -4.85 5.92
CA THR A 281 15.10 -4.03 7.12
C THR A 281 14.91 -2.58 6.77
N VAL A 282 14.11 -1.87 7.56
CA VAL A 282 13.84 -0.45 7.35
C VAL A 282 14.42 0.33 8.51
N ILE A 283 15.29 1.28 8.19
CA ILE A 283 15.82 2.24 9.16
C ILE A 283 15.01 3.52 9.03
N SER A 284 14.43 4.00 10.14
CA SER A 284 13.54 5.16 10.12
C SER A 284 13.74 6.08 11.31
N THR A 285 13.55 7.38 11.11
CA THR A 285 13.56 8.39 12.19
C THR A 285 12.14 8.83 12.53
N ALA A 286 11.90 9.22 13.78
CA ALA A 286 10.67 9.89 14.19
C ALA A 286 10.65 11.33 13.67
N THR A 287 9.48 11.80 13.23
CA THR A 287 9.24 13.22 12.94
C THR A 287 7.90 13.65 13.54
N LYS A 288 7.60 14.95 13.53
CA LYS A 288 6.30 15.49 13.98
C LYS A 288 5.08 14.85 13.26
N ILE A 289 5.30 14.20 12.11
CA ILE A 289 4.25 13.58 11.28
C ILE A 289 4.31 12.03 11.26
N GLY A 290 5.11 11.46 12.17
CA GLY A 290 5.39 10.03 12.30
C GLY A 290 6.71 9.62 11.66
N ALA A 291 6.92 8.31 11.48
CA ALA A 291 8.19 7.82 10.93
C ALA A 291 8.40 8.14 9.45
N VAL A 292 9.65 8.51 9.14
CA VAL A 292 10.19 8.69 7.79
C VAL A 292 11.40 7.75 7.63
N PRO A 293 11.46 6.92 6.56
CA PRO A 293 12.58 6.03 6.34
C PRO A 293 13.85 6.82 5.94
N LEU A 294 15.01 6.38 6.43
CA LEU A 294 16.34 6.84 6.03
C LEU A 294 16.96 5.95 4.94
N CYS A 295 16.63 4.66 4.95
CA CYS A 295 16.98 3.71 3.90
C CYS A 295 16.15 2.43 4.01
N ILE A 296 16.20 1.64 2.95
CA ILE A 296 15.70 0.26 2.93
C ILE A 296 16.87 -0.66 2.60
N LEU A 297 17.04 -1.66 3.45
CA LEU A 297 18.12 -2.64 3.39
C LEU A 297 17.50 -3.99 3.03
N ILE A 298 18.03 -4.64 1.98
CA ILE A 298 17.57 -5.94 1.53
C ILE A 298 18.73 -6.92 1.65
N HIS A 299 18.50 -8.06 2.29
CA HIS A 299 19.58 -9.01 2.58
C HIS A 299 19.10 -10.47 2.54
N GLU A 300 20.06 -11.35 2.24
CA GLU A 300 19.82 -12.78 2.01
C GLU A 300 19.23 -13.51 3.21
N ASN A 301 19.77 -13.27 4.41
CA ASN A 301 19.44 -14.03 5.62
C ASN A 301 19.36 -13.13 6.87
N GLN A 302 18.68 -13.58 7.91
CA GLN A 302 18.57 -12.86 9.20
C GLN A 302 19.65 -13.30 10.21
N THR A 303 20.87 -13.51 9.72
CA THR A 303 22.04 -13.81 10.58
C THR A 303 22.73 -12.53 11.01
N THR A 304 23.52 -12.59 12.09
CA THR A 304 24.32 -11.44 12.54
C THR A 304 25.25 -10.93 11.43
N GLU A 305 25.88 -11.83 10.68
CA GLU A 305 26.73 -11.49 9.54
C GLU A 305 25.96 -10.76 8.43
N GLY A 306 24.77 -11.25 8.06
CA GLY A 306 23.91 -10.62 7.04
C GLY A 306 23.51 -9.19 7.43
N TYR A 307 23.09 -8.99 8.69
CA TYR A 307 22.79 -7.66 9.22
C TYR A 307 24.03 -6.76 9.24
N MET A 308 25.16 -7.25 9.76
CA MET A 308 26.40 -6.47 9.82
C MET A 308 26.83 -6.00 8.43
N LYS A 309 26.75 -6.88 7.43
CA LYS A 309 27.16 -6.54 6.07
C LYS A 309 26.29 -5.44 5.47
N VAL A 310 24.97 -5.54 5.62
CA VAL A 310 24.06 -4.53 5.05
C VAL A 310 24.08 -3.22 5.83
N PHE A 311 24.32 -3.24 7.14
CA PHE A 311 24.53 -2.05 7.95
C PHE A 311 25.84 -1.34 7.61
N LYS A 312 26.95 -2.08 7.44
CA LYS A 312 28.21 -1.53 6.94
C LYS A 312 28.06 -0.92 5.56
N LEU A 313 27.36 -1.61 4.65
CA LEU A 313 27.07 -1.06 3.32
C LEU A 313 26.35 0.29 3.40
N PHE A 314 25.39 0.44 4.32
CA PHE A 314 24.71 1.72 4.56
C PHE A 314 25.66 2.78 5.13
N MET A 315 26.44 2.43 6.14
CA MET A 315 27.41 3.33 6.79
C MET A 315 28.48 3.82 5.81
N ASP A 316 29.06 2.93 5.01
CA ASP A 316 30.10 3.25 4.03
C ASP A 316 29.54 4.16 2.92
N THR A 317 28.28 3.94 2.52
CA THR A 317 27.62 4.76 1.49
C THR A 317 27.18 6.12 2.02
N PHE A 318 26.70 6.19 3.26
CA PHE A 318 26.14 7.39 3.88
C PHE A 318 26.67 7.56 5.32
N PRO A 319 27.94 7.94 5.51
CA PRO A 319 28.56 7.99 6.82
C PRO A 319 28.01 9.08 7.73
N LYS A 320 27.20 10.02 7.22
CA LYS A 320 26.60 11.12 7.99
C LYS A 320 25.06 11.12 7.92
N ALA A 321 24.46 9.92 7.85
CA ALA A 321 23.03 9.75 7.63
C ALA A 321 22.14 10.13 8.83
N PHE A 322 22.72 10.40 9.99
CA PHE A 322 21.99 10.58 11.26
C PHE A 322 21.98 12.05 11.70
N GLY A 323 21.36 12.92 10.90
CA GLY A 323 21.30 14.35 11.18
C GLY A 323 22.63 15.07 10.97
N GLY A 324 23.53 14.51 10.15
CA GLY A 324 24.91 15.00 9.95
C GLY A 324 25.95 14.23 10.76
N GLU A 325 25.52 13.33 11.64
CA GLU A 325 26.39 12.51 12.51
C GLU A 325 26.62 11.10 11.96
N THR A 326 27.67 10.44 12.47
CA THR A 326 28.06 9.07 12.10
C THR A 326 27.23 7.98 12.77
N HIS A 327 26.61 8.31 13.90
CA HIS A 327 25.75 7.42 14.67
C HIS A 327 24.62 8.24 15.31
N PRO A 328 23.43 7.65 15.55
CA PRO A 328 22.43 8.26 16.40
C PRO A 328 22.74 8.02 17.88
N GLU A 329 22.02 8.72 18.75
CA GLU A 329 22.06 8.52 20.21
C GLU A 329 21.41 7.18 20.59
N VAL A 330 20.29 6.82 19.95
CA VAL A 330 19.50 5.63 20.29
C VAL A 330 19.03 4.83 19.06
N PHE A 331 19.18 3.50 19.13
CA PHE A 331 18.42 2.54 18.33
C PHE A 331 17.29 1.91 19.14
N MET A 332 16.07 1.95 18.61
CA MET A 332 14.89 1.28 19.15
C MET A 332 14.56 0.04 18.31
N THR A 333 14.70 -1.15 18.90
CA THR A 333 14.52 -2.44 18.20
C THR A 333 13.49 -3.33 18.90
N ASP A 334 13.15 -4.45 18.26
CA ASP A 334 12.58 -5.58 18.96
C ASP A 334 13.68 -6.40 19.71
N ASN A 335 13.29 -7.47 20.40
CA ASN A 335 14.25 -8.32 21.10
C ASN A 335 14.79 -9.41 20.14
N SER A 336 15.50 -8.98 19.10
CA SER A 336 16.21 -9.82 18.14
C SER A 336 17.70 -9.86 18.44
N GLY A 337 18.21 -11.01 18.92
CA GLY A 337 19.63 -11.15 19.28
C GLY A 337 20.57 -10.89 18.10
N THR A 338 20.25 -11.39 16.91
CA THR A 338 21.11 -11.25 15.72
C THR A 338 21.19 -9.81 15.21
N GLU A 339 20.05 -9.11 15.18
CA GLU A 339 20.00 -7.70 14.77
C GLU A 339 20.77 -6.82 15.76
N LYS A 340 20.58 -7.04 17.06
CA LYS A 340 21.25 -6.28 18.12
C LYS A 340 22.76 -6.48 18.15
N SER A 341 23.24 -7.73 18.05
CA SER A 341 24.67 -8.00 17.95
C SER A 341 25.28 -7.29 16.74
N ALA A 342 24.57 -7.27 15.60
CA ALA A 342 25.05 -6.58 14.41
C ALA A 342 25.11 -5.06 14.59
N LEU A 343 24.08 -4.45 15.21
CA LEU A 343 24.09 -3.02 15.54
C LEU A 343 25.25 -2.67 16.47
N MET A 344 25.52 -3.50 17.49
CA MET A 344 26.61 -3.26 18.44
C MET A 344 27.98 -3.29 17.76
N CYS A 345 28.16 -4.17 16.78
CA CYS A 345 29.40 -4.28 16.02
C CYS A 345 29.60 -3.11 15.03
N VAL A 346 28.54 -2.53 14.49
CA VAL A 346 28.63 -1.47 13.47
C VAL A 346 28.61 -0.07 14.10
N TRP A 347 27.79 0.14 15.13
CA TRP A 347 27.66 1.39 15.87
C TRP A 347 27.78 1.15 17.38
N PRO A 348 29.01 0.90 17.89
CA PRO A 348 29.23 0.62 19.30
C PRO A 348 28.93 1.80 20.22
N GLU A 349 28.93 3.03 19.70
CA GLU A 349 28.67 4.27 20.43
C GLU A 349 27.17 4.56 20.63
N THR A 350 26.29 3.85 19.92
CA THR A 350 24.85 4.05 20.02
C THR A 350 24.21 3.20 21.13
N SER A 351 23.37 3.82 21.95
CA SER A 351 22.58 3.10 22.96
C SER A 351 21.48 2.26 22.30
N GLN A 352 21.33 0.99 22.70
CA GLN A 352 20.30 0.10 22.17
C GLN A 352 19.17 -0.13 23.17
N LEU A 353 17.96 0.29 22.82
CA LEU A 353 16.77 0.15 23.64
C LEU A 353 15.77 -0.84 23.04
N LEU A 354 15.19 -1.67 23.90
CA LEU A 354 14.12 -2.59 23.53
C LEU A 354 12.75 -1.89 23.55
N CYS A 355 11.90 -2.18 22.58
CA CYS A 355 10.51 -1.76 22.62
C CYS A 355 9.79 -2.30 23.88
N HIS A 356 9.26 -1.42 24.75
CA HIS A 356 8.53 -1.84 25.96
C HIS A 356 7.35 -2.76 25.65
N PHE A 357 6.66 -2.56 24.52
CA PHE A 357 5.56 -3.43 24.11
C PHE A 357 6.04 -4.87 23.87
N HIS A 358 7.18 -5.04 23.17
CA HIS A 358 7.72 -6.37 22.89
C HIS A 358 8.30 -7.04 24.14
N VAL A 359 8.87 -6.27 25.06
CA VAL A 359 9.33 -6.75 26.38
C VAL A 359 8.15 -7.36 27.15
N VAL A 360 7.06 -6.59 27.33
CA VAL A 360 5.86 -7.09 28.03
C VAL A 360 5.21 -8.25 27.26
N GLN A 361 5.20 -8.20 25.93
CA GLN A 361 4.64 -9.28 25.10
C GLN A 361 5.42 -10.58 25.26
N GLN A 362 6.74 -10.52 25.33
CA GLN A 362 7.60 -11.68 25.51
C GLN A 362 7.34 -12.34 26.88
N GLU A 363 7.35 -11.54 27.95
CA GLU A 363 7.06 -12.05 29.30
C GLU A 363 5.64 -12.60 29.42
N TRP A 364 4.66 -11.91 28.85
CA TRP A 364 3.28 -12.40 28.83
C TRP A 364 3.13 -13.71 28.08
N THR A 365 3.84 -13.86 26.95
CA THR A 365 3.84 -15.10 26.16
C THR A 365 4.50 -16.24 26.92
N TRP A 366 5.58 -15.96 27.65
CA TRP A 366 6.23 -16.93 28.53
C TRP A 366 5.27 -17.41 29.62
N LEU A 367 4.62 -16.49 30.34
CA LEU A 367 3.66 -16.82 31.41
C LEU A 367 2.45 -17.64 30.93
N LEU A 368 2.05 -17.50 29.67
CA LEU A 368 0.96 -18.26 29.07
C LEU A 368 1.36 -19.65 28.58
N SER A 369 2.67 -19.94 28.44
CA SER A 369 3.12 -21.20 27.87
C SER A 369 2.87 -22.34 28.85
N SER A 370 2.17 -23.38 28.40
CA SER A 370 1.85 -24.55 29.22
C SER A 370 3.09 -25.27 29.76
N LYS A 371 4.21 -25.20 29.03
CA LYS A 371 5.51 -25.80 29.39
C LYS A 371 6.12 -25.24 30.68
N HIS A 372 5.65 -24.07 31.14
CA HIS A 372 6.18 -23.41 32.33
C HIS A 372 5.28 -23.60 33.55
N HIS A 373 4.15 -24.30 33.43
CA HIS A 373 3.29 -24.68 34.56
C HIS A 373 2.83 -23.50 35.46
N VAL A 374 2.73 -22.28 34.90
CA VAL A 374 2.23 -21.11 35.63
C VAL A 374 0.70 -21.14 35.72
N GLU A 375 0.19 -21.13 36.95
CA GLU A 375 -1.25 -21.11 37.25
C GLU A 375 -1.94 -19.87 36.64
N MET A 376 -3.11 -20.08 36.02
CA MET A 376 -3.85 -19.02 35.35
C MET A 376 -4.18 -17.81 36.23
N THR A 377 -4.47 -18.04 37.51
CA THR A 377 -4.83 -16.98 38.48
C THR A 377 -3.63 -16.08 38.81
N LYS A 378 -2.41 -16.63 38.81
CA LYS A 378 -1.16 -15.95 39.20
C LYS A 378 -0.50 -15.16 38.06
N ARG A 379 -0.78 -15.49 36.80
CA ARG A 379 -0.15 -14.82 35.63
C ARG A 379 -0.30 -13.30 35.66
N LYS A 380 -1.46 -12.80 36.07
CA LYS A 380 -1.75 -11.37 36.15
C LYS A 380 -0.93 -10.67 37.24
N SER A 381 -0.81 -11.27 38.43
CA SER A 381 -0.01 -10.68 39.50
C SER A 381 1.46 -10.65 39.09
N PHE A 382 1.97 -11.74 38.51
CA PHE A 382 3.37 -11.84 38.07
C PHE A 382 3.74 -10.79 37.01
N ILE A 383 2.91 -10.60 35.98
CA ILE A 383 3.19 -9.58 34.96
C ILE A 383 3.06 -8.16 35.50
N MET A 384 2.24 -7.92 36.53
CA MET A 384 2.15 -6.59 37.16
C MET A 384 3.38 -6.29 38.01
N SER A 385 3.88 -7.26 38.78
CA SER A 385 5.15 -7.12 39.50
C SER A 385 6.32 -6.87 38.55
N PHE A 386 6.40 -7.61 37.43
CA PHE A 386 7.39 -7.35 36.38
C PHE A 386 7.26 -5.94 35.78
N LYS A 387 6.03 -5.45 35.54
CA LYS A 387 5.82 -4.09 35.04
C LYS A 387 6.26 -3.01 36.03
N LYS A 388 6.20 -3.25 37.34
CA LYS A 388 6.74 -2.31 38.34
C LYS A 388 8.24 -2.12 38.13
N ILE A 389 8.97 -3.23 37.97
CA ILE A 389 10.41 -3.21 37.62
C ILE A 389 10.65 -2.43 36.32
N MET A 390 9.92 -2.75 35.24
CA MET A 390 10.11 -2.11 33.93
C MET A 390 9.87 -0.59 33.95
N TYR A 391 8.93 -0.13 34.77
CA TYR A 391 8.54 1.29 34.82
C TYR A 391 9.17 2.07 35.97
N ALA A 392 10.05 1.47 36.77
CA ALA A 392 10.82 2.16 37.80
C ALA A 392 11.66 3.29 37.19
N ARG A 393 11.71 4.44 37.87
CA ARG A 393 12.37 5.67 37.42
C ARG A 393 13.48 6.17 38.33
N THR A 394 13.60 5.63 39.53
CA THR A 394 14.76 5.86 40.40
C THR A 394 15.42 4.54 40.75
N THR A 395 16.65 4.61 41.24
CA THR A 395 17.37 3.43 41.71
C THR A 395 16.63 2.76 42.86
N GLU A 396 16.05 3.55 43.77
CA GLU A 396 15.27 3.09 44.92
C GLU A 396 13.99 2.36 44.46
N GLU A 397 13.21 2.96 43.56
CA GLU A 397 12.00 2.31 42.99
C GLU A 397 12.34 0.98 42.30
N LEU A 398 13.49 0.91 41.63
CA LEU A 398 13.94 -0.30 40.95
C LEU A 398 14.31 -1.39 41.96
N GLU A 399 15.07 -1.07 43.00
CA GLU A 399 15.47 -2.00 44.05
C GLU A 399 14.25 -2.52 44.84
N GLU A 400 13.34 -1.62 45.23
CA GLU A 400 12.10 -1.98 45.92
C GLU A 400 11.23 -2.89 45.06
N SER A 401 11.06 -2.58 43.77
CA SER A 401 10.23 -3.39 42.87
C SER A 401 10.83 -4.76 42.56
N ILE A 402 12.17 -4.88 42.53
CA ILE A 402 12.85 -6.18 42.41
C ILE A 402 12.62 -7.01 43.68
N LEU A 403 12.79 -6.42 44.87
CA LEU A 403 12.56 -7.10 46.13
C LEU A 403 11.09 -7.55 46.28
N GLU A 404 10.14 -6.68 45.94
CA GLU A 404 8.71 -7.01 45.91
C GLU A 404 8.43 -8.16 44.95
N PHE A 405 9.05 -8.17 43.77
CA PHE A 405 8.91 -9.24 42.79
C PHE A 405 9.42 -10.59 43.32
N GLU A 406 10.60 -10.61 43.96
CA GLU A 406 11.20 -11.82 44.52
C GLU A 406 10.34 -12.44 45.63
N ASN A 407 9.75 -11.60 46.47
CA ASN A 407 8.87 -12.00 47.57
C ASN A 407 7.47 -12.43 47.09
N SER A 408 6.90 -11.72 46.12
CA SER A 408 5.53 -11.96 45.64
C SER A 408 5.41 -13.08 44.59
N THR A 409 6.52 -13.51 43.99
CA THR A 409 6.53 -14.48 42.89
C THR A 409 7.18 -15.81 43.32
N PRO A 410 6.41 -16.81 43.82
CA PRO A 410 6.99 -18.09 44.27
C PRO A 410 7.52 -18.97 43.12
N HIS A 411 7.17 -18.65 41.87
CA HIS A 411 7.52 -19.47 40.72
C HIS A 411 9.01 -19.33 40.34
N GLU A 412 9.82 -20.32 40.74
CA GLU A 412 11.29 -20.32 40.58
C GLU A 412 11.75 -20.09 39.13
N GLY A 413 11.15 -20.79 38.16
CA GLY A 413 11.53 -20.63 36.75
C GLY A 413 11.25 -19.23 36.20
N TYR A 414 10.28 -18.50 36.77
CA TYR A 414 9.99 -17.13 36.34
C TYR A 414 10.92 -16.14 37.02
N ARG A 415 11.23 -16.35 38.30
CA ARG A 415 12.28 -15.59 39.00
C ARG A 415 13.62 -15.69 38.29
N LYS A 416 14.07 -16.91 37.95
CA LYS A 416 15.31 -17.14 37.20
C LYS A 416 15.32 -16.36 35.88
N ARG A 417 14.24 -16.47 35.09
CA ARG A 417 14.09 -15.73 33.83
C ARG A 417 14.20 -14.21 34.01
N VAL A 418 13.51 -13.64 35.00
CA VAL A 418 13.54 -12.19 35.23
C VAL A 418 14.92 -11.74 35.71
N LYS A 419 15.60 -12.54 36.55
CA LYS A 419 16.99 -12.28 36.96
C LYS A 419 17.95 -12.26 35.77
N GLU A 420 17.87 -13.24 34.88
CA GLU A 420 18.65 -13.26 33.63
C GLU A 420 18.34 -12.04 32.74
N PHE A 421 17.08 -11.61 32.68
CA PHE A 421 16.71 -10.44 31.86
C PHE A 421 17.14 -9.10 32.50
N LEU A 422 17.23 -9.04 33.83
CA LEU A 422 17.75 -7.89 34.58
C LEU A 422 19.24 -7.62 34.31
N GLU A 423 20.01 -8.60 33.84
CA GLU A 423 21.39 -8.39 33.37
C GLU A 423 21.46 -7.36 32.23
N ARG A 424 20.36 -7.19 31.49
CA ARG A 424 20.22 -6.20 30.41
C ARG A 424 19.23 -5.08 30.77
N LYS A 425 19.08 -4.76 32.06
CA LYS A 425 18.10 -3.77 32.56
C LYS A 425 18.19 -2.40 31.87
N GLU A 426 19.39 -1.98 31.48
CA GLU A 426 19.64 -0.72 30.77
C GLU A 426 18.87 -0.62 29.44
N GLU A 427 18.59 -1.75 28.79
CA GLU A 427 17.91 -1.77 27.50
C GLU A 427 16.39 -1.53 27.61
N TRP A 428 15.77 -1.79 28.77
CA TRP A 428 14.30 -1.91 28.88
C TRP A 428 13.66 -1.33 30.13
N VAL A 429 14.41 -0.98 31.17
CA VAL A 429 13.87 -0.28 32.34
C VAL A 429 13.80 1.23 32.07
N SER A 430 12.76 1.88 32.58
CA SER A 430 12.50 3.31 32.31
C SER A 430 13.56 4.25 32.89
N LEU A 431 14.11 3.93 34.07
CA LEU A 431 15.22 4.66 34.71
C LEU A 431 16.36 4.97 33.73
N PHE A 432 16.79 4.00 32.93
CA PHE A 432 17.93 4.16 32.01
C PHE A 432 17.56 4.91 30.71
N ARG A 433 16.31 5.38 30.58
CA ARG A 433 15.84 6.17 29.44
C ARG A 433 15.65 7.64 29.75
N ASP A 434 15.63 8.02 31.03
CA ASP A 434 15.22 9.35 31.44
C ASP A 434 16.22 10.45 31.01
N ASN A 435 17.47 10.08 30.74
CA ASN A 435 18.50 10.99 30.20
C ASN A 435 18.54 11.05 28.65
N LEU A 436 17.68 10.30 27.95
CA LEU A 436 17.68 10.20 26.49
C LEU A 436 16.48 10.96 25.90
N LEU A 437 16.70 11.65 24.77
CA LEU A 437 15.64 12.35 24.04
C LEU A 437 14.75 11.38 23.23
N MET A 438 13.91 10.63 23.94
CA MET A 438 13.02 9.63 23.33
C MET A 438 11.80 10.22 22.62
N ARG A 439 11.49 11.51 22.84
CA ARG A 439 10.30 12.22 22.32
C ARG A 439 8.98 11.51 22.64
N GLY A 440 8.94 10.78 23.77
CA GLY A 440 7.80 9.96 24.18
C GLY A 440 7.66 8.62 23.43
N HIS A 441 8.67 8.23 22.66
CA HIS A 441 8.69 6.95 21.94
C HIS A 441 9.36 5.85 22.75
N HIS A 442 8.56 5.11 23.52
CA HIS A 442 9.03 3.94 24.27
C HIS A 442 8.75 2.60 23.56
N THR A 443 8.11 2.64 22.39
CA THR A 443 7.74 1.46 21.60
C THR A 443 8.15 1.62 20.14
N ASN A 444 8.31 0.50 19.44
CA ASN A 444 8.64 0.43 18.03
C ASN A 444 7.39 0.51 17.10
N ASN A 445 6.37 1.27 17.51
CA ASN A 445 5.12 1.39 16.74
C ASN A 445 5.37 1.99 15.35
N PHE A 446 6.38 2.85 15.24
CA PHE A 446 6.76 3.50 14.01
C PHE A 446 7.36 2.53 12.99
N SER A 447 8.25 1.63 13.40
CA SER A 447 8.70 0.60 12.46
C SER A 447 7.61 -0.41 12.13
N GLU A 448 6.77 -0.83 13.09
CA GLU A 448 5.64 -1.72 12.77
C GLU A 448 4.70 -1.07 11.72
N ALA A 449 4.38 0.22 11.89
CA ALA A 449 3.59 0.97 10.92
C ALA A 449 4.28 1.06 9.56
N THR A 450 5.60 1.19 9.54
CA THR A 450 6.41 1.25 8.31
C THR A 450 6.45 -0.10 7.58
N ILE A 451 6.65 -1.20 8.29
CA ILE A 451 6.53 -2.56 7.75
C ILE A 451 5.12 -2.84 7.26
N ARG A 452 4.09 -2.28 7.90
CA ARG A 452 2.72 -2.35 7.39
C ARG A 452 2.54 -1.56 6.11
N ILE A 453 3.18 -0.40 5.93
CA ILE A 453 3.15 0.31 4.64
C ILE A 453 3.76 -0.57 3.54
N LEU A 454 4.91 -1.20 3.80
CA LEU A 454 5.51 -2.17 2.89
C LEU A 454 4.53 -3.30 2.53
N LYS A 455 3.93 -3.96 3.53
CA LYS A 455 3.05 -5.11 3.32
C LYS A 455 1.69 -4.74 2.72
N ASP A 456 1.04 -3.68 3.19
CA ASP A 456 -0.34 -3.32 2.85
C ASP A 456 -0.44 -2.44 1.60
N VAL A 457 0.46 -1.47 1.45
CA VAL A 457 0.38 -0.45 0.39
C VAL A 457 1.22 -0.87 -0.81
N ILE A 458 2.48 -1.22 -0.55
CA ILE A 458 3.48 -1.40 -1.61
C ILE A 458 3.37 -2.80 -2.21
N LEU A 459 3.30 -3.80 -1.34
CA LEU A 459 3.16 -5.20 -1.75
C LEU A 459 1.71 -5.69 -1.79
N GLN A 460 0.73 -4.92 -1.32
CA GLN A 460 -0.69 -5.32 -1.33
C GLN A 460 -0.96 -6.75 -0.79
N ARG A 461 -0.22 -7.15 0.24
CA ARG A 461 -0.22 -8.49 0.88
C ARG A 461 0.15 -9.64 -0.06
N VAL A 462 0.87 -9.37 -1.14
CA VAL A 462 1.51 -10.37 -2.00
C VAL A 462 3.02 -10.31 -1.88
N LYS A 463 3.71 -11.25 -2.52
CA LYS A 463 5.16 -11.21 -2.67
C LYS A 463 5.53 -10.50 -3.96
N ALA A 464 6.64 -9.75 -3.95
CA ALA A 464 7.25 -9.29 -5.18
C ALA A 464 7.73 -10.48 -6.02
N TYR A 465 7.82 -10.27 -7.34
CA TYR A 465 8.27 -11.30 -8.27
C TYR A 465 9.71 -11.74 -7.99
N ASN A 466 10.58 -10.78 -7.69
CA ASN A 466 11.96 -10.93 -7.22
C ASN A 466 12.42 -9.57 -6.65
N ILE A 467 13.68 -9.48 -6.24
CA ILE A 467 14.27 -8.24 -5.70
C ILE A 467 14.21 -7.05 -6.68
N VAL A 468 14.36 -7.25 -8.00
CA VAL A 468 14.28 -6.15 -8.98
C VAL A 468 12.89 -5.53 -8.98
N ALA A 469 11.84 -6.36 -8.96
CA ALA A 469 10.47 -5.90 -8.87
C ALA A 469 10.21 -5.19 -7.52
N LEU A 470 10.75 -5.72 -6.41
CA LEU A 470 10.64 -5.10 -5.09
C LEU A 470 11.25 -3.70 -5.06
N ILE A 471 12.47 -3.53 -5.59
CA ILE A 471 13.14 -2.23 -5.67
C ILE A 471 12.36 -1.29 -6.57
N ASN A 472 11.81 -1.76 -7.69
CA ASN A 472 10.96 -0.94 -8.53
C ASN A 472 9.74 -0.41 -7.77
N TYR A 473 9.07 -1.24 -6.95
CA TYR A 473 7.97 -0.79 -6.10
C TYR A 473 8.40 0.18 -5.01
N ILE A 474 9.61 0.03 -4.45
CA ILE A 474 10.18 0.99 -3.51
C ILE A 474 10.38 2.35 -4.18
N VAL A 475 11.08 2.38 -5.32
CA VAL A 475 11.42 3.62 -6.03
C VAL A 475 10.17 4.35 -6.54
N THR A 476 9.14 3.61 -6.94
CA THR A 476 7.93 4.21 -7.53
C THR A 476 6.79 4.38 -6.53
N VAL A 477 6.35 3.31 -5.89
CA VAL A 477 5.15 3.32 -5.04
C VAL A 477 5.47 3.84 -3.65
N TRP A 478 6.56 3.36 -3.01
CA TRP A 478 6.93 3.79 -1.67
C TRP A 478 7.26 5.28 -1.64
N GLU A 479 8.14 5.74 -2.53
CA GLU A 479 8.56 7.14 -2.63
C GLU A 479 7.35 8.08 -2.79
N ASN A 480 6.47 7.79 -3.76
CA ASN A 480 5.29 8.61 -4.01
C ASN A 480 4.29 8.58 -2.84
N TYR A 481 4.13 7.43 -2.18
CA TYR A 481 3.27 7.31 -1.00
C TYR A 481 3.78 8.19 0.14
N MET A 482 5.09 8.12 0.46
CA MET A 482 5.69 8.90 1.53
C MET A 482 5.64 10.39 1.22
N LYS A 483 5.98 10.78 -0.01
CA LYS A 483 5.85 12.16 -0.50
C LYS A 483 4.42 12.68 -0.33
N THR A 484 3.42 11.93 -0.78
CA THR A 484 2.00 12.33 -0.68
C THR A 484 1.56 12.47 0.78
N ARG A 485 2.00 11.55 1.65
CA ARG A 485 1.71 11.59 3.08
C ARG A 485 2.32 12.83 3.75
N ILE A 486 3.58 13.14 3.46
CA ILE A 486 4.27 14.32 4.00
C ILE A 486 3.60 15.60 3.51
N LEU A 487 3.35 15.72 2.20
CA LEU A 487 2.74 16.91 1.60
C LEU A 487 1.32 17.17 2.07
N ARG A 488 0.54 16.11 2.38
CA ARG A 488 -0.79 16.28 2.99
C ARG A 488 -0.71 17.08 4.28
N VAL A 489 0.30 16.81 5.11
CA VAL A 489 0.49 17.54 6.36
C VAL A 489 1.11 18.92 6.12
N ALA A 490 2.11 19.02 5.23
CA ALA A 490 2.72 20.31 4.85
C ALA A 490 1.68 21.30 4.31
N TYR A 491 0.67 20.83 3.58
CA TYR A 491 -0.43 21.65 3.04
C TYR A 491 -1.62 21.79 4.00
N ASN A 492 -1.43 21.48 5.29
CA ASN A 492 -2.45 21.62 6.32
C ASN A 492 -3.76 20.86 6.02
N ARG A 493 -3.68 19.71 5.35
CA ARG A 493 -4.82 18.82 5.05
C ARG A 493 -4.97 17.69 6.08
N ASP A 494 -4.35 17.85 7.25
CA ASP A 494 -4.37 16.87 8.34
C ASP A 494 -4.57 17.56 9.68
N SER A 495 -5.72 17.32 10.31
CA SER A 495 -6.08 17.92 11.60
C SER A 495 -5.52 17.17 12.80
N ARG A 496 -4.94 15.98 12.63
CA ARG A 496 -4.46 15.16 13.75
C ARG A 496 -3.48 15.89 14.67
N PRO A 497 -2.47 16.64 14.17
CA PRO A 497 -1.54 17.32 15.08
C PRO A 497 -2.25 18.38 15.94
N PHE A 498 -3.20 19.11 15.36
CA PHE A 498 -4.04 20.06 16.10
C PHE A 498 -4.91 19.35 17.16
N LEU A 499 -5.54 18.23 16.81
CA LEU A 499 -6.37 17.46 17.76
C LEU A 499 -5.56 16.92 18.95
N VAL A 500 -4.29 16.53 18.72
CA VAL A 500 -3.39 16.12 19.81
C VAL A 500 -3.13 17.29 20.75
N TYR A 501 -2.81 18.45 20.21
CA TYR A 501 -2.63 19.67 21.00
C TYR A 501 -3.89 20.04 21.81
N GLU A 502 -5.06 20.08 21.17
CA GLU A 502 -6.34 20.35 21.84
C GLU A 502 -6.59 19.39 23.00
N SER A 503 -6.29 18.10 22.82
CA SER A 503 -6.50 17.10 23.86
C SER A 503 -5.61 17.30 25.09
N LEU A 504 -4.47 17.98 24.93
CA LEU A 504 -3.52 18.26 26.00
C LEU A 504 -3.87 19.55 26.71
N ILE A 505 -4.17 20.63 25.96
CA ILE A 505 -4.51 21.92 26.56
C ILE A 505 -5.83 21.87 27.32
N ARG A 506 -6.82 21.06 26.88
CA ARG A 506 -8.07 20.82 27.63
C ARG A 506 -7.88 20.19 29.01
N LYS A 507 -6.68 19.69 29.33
CA LYS A 507 -6.33 19.15 30.66
C LYS A 507 -5.71 20.20 31.58
N MET A 508 -5.58 21.44 31.12
CA MET A 508 -5.05 22.56 31.85
C MET A 508 -6.13 23.63 31.95
N ASP A 509 -6.24 24.25 33.12
CA ASP A 509 -7.08 25.44 33.28
C ASP A 509 -6.38 26.65 32.64
N PRO A 510 -7.04 27.38 31.71
CA PRO A 510 -6.49 28.60 31.12
C PRO A 510 -6.03 29.66 32.13
N ALA A 511 -6.66 29.73 33.32
CA ALA A 511 -6.29 30.69 34.36
C ALA A 511 -4.84 30.48 34.85
N LEU A 512 -4.28 29.27 34.70
CA LEU A 512 -2.92 28.94 35.10
C LEU A 512 -1.84 29.65 34.28
N VAL A 513 -2.16 30.22 33.11
CA VAL A 513 -1.21 30.99 32.30
C VAL A 513 -0.59 32.13 33.10
N SER A 514 -1.41 32.82 33.91
CA SER A 514 -0.97 33.93 34.77
C SER A 514 0.08 33.54 35.81
N ARG A 515 0.20 32.25 36.11
CA ARG A 515 1.09 31.70 37.14
C ARG A 515 2.39 31.13 36.57
N ILE A 516 2.59 31.20 35.25
CA ILE A 516 3.84 30.77 34.63
C ILE A 516 4.95 31.77 34.99
N LYS A 517 6.06 31.27 35.53
CA LYS A 517 7.22 32.12 35.85
C LYS A 517 8.33 31.85 34.83
N LYS A 518 8.79 32.89 34.16
CA LYS A 518 9.99 32.82 33.30
C LYS A 518 11.23 32.81 34.20
N ILE A 519 12.09 31.79 34.09
CA ILE A 519 13.38 31.75 34.78
C ILE A 519 14.42 32.45 33.91
N ASP A 520 14.52 32.02 32.65
CA ASP A 520 15.43 32.58 31.65
C ASP A 520 14.76 32.57 30.26
N GLU A 521 15.51 32.83 29.19
CA GLU A 521 14.98 32.88 27.82
C GLU A 521 14.37 31.56 27.33
N HIS A 522 14.85 30.43 27.83
CA HIS A 522 14.50 29.09 27.38
C HIS A 522 13.70 28.29 28.41
N THR A 523 13.78 28.67 29.69
CA THR A 523 13.30 27.89 30.83
C THR A 523 12.18 28.60 31.60
N TYR A 524 11.11 27.85 31.88
CA TYR A 524 9.90 28.35 32.53
C TYR A 524 9.43 27.39 33.62
N MET A 525 8.87 27.93 34.71
CA MET A 525 8.15 27.18 35.72
C MET A 525 6.66 27.22 35.42
N VAL A 526 6.08 26.05 35.14
CA VAL A 526 4.68 25.89 34.73
C VAL A 526 3.91 25.15 35.84
N PRO A 527 2.76 25.65 36.30
CA PRO A 527 2.00 25.03 37.39
C PRO A 527 1.42 23.67 37.00
N SER A 528 1.31 22.79 38.00
CA SER A 528 0.59 21.53 37.89
C SER A 528 -0.92 21.78 37.77
N ALA A 529 -1.60 20.94 36.97
CA ALA A 529 -3.05 20.97 36.86
C ALA A 529 -3.78 20.45 38.12
N GLN A 530 -3.10 19.67 38.96
CA GLN A 530 -3.72 18.95 40.09
C GLN A 530 -3.29 19.47 41.45
N THR A 531 -2.08 20.03 41.55
CA THR A 531 -1.47 20.40 42.83
C THR A 531 -1.02 21.85 42.76
N SER A 532 -1.70 22.74 43.48
CA SER A 532 -1.48 24.18 43.33
C SER A 532 -0.04 24.61 43.61
N GLU A 533 0.68 23.97 44.53
CA GLU A 533 2.04 24.36 44.90
C GLU A 533 3.13 23.78 43.99
N LEU A 534 2.80 22.75 43.20
CA LEU A 534 3.78 22.04 42.37
C LEU A 534 4.01 22.78 41.05
N LEU A 535 5.25 23.16 40.79
CA LEU A 535 5.70 23.76 39.54
C LEU A 535 6.63 22.78 38.81
N TYR A 536 6.46 22.65 37.51
CA TYR A 536 7.34 21.88 36.65
C TYR A 536 8.21 22.82 35.83
N GLU A 537 9.51 22.56 35.84
CA GLU A 537 10.45 23.21 34.94
C GLU A 537 10.21 22.71 33.51
N VAL A 538 10.14 23.65 32.56
CA VAL A 538 9.94 23.40 31.13
C VAL A 538 11.02 24.14 30.35
N ASN A 539 11.84 23.40 29.61
CA ASN A 539 12.78 23.97 28.66
C ASN A 539 12.17 23.89 27.25
N ARG A 540 11.93 25.05 26.65
CA ARG A 540 11.25 25.19 25.37
C ARG A 540 12.07 24.67 24.20
N ASP A 541 13.34 25.03 24.15
CA ASP A 541 14.19 24.80 22.97
C ASP A 541 14.61 23.34 22.85
N VAL A 542 14.87 22.70 23.99
CA VAL A 542 15.08 21.26 24.07
C VAL A 542 13.75 20.51 23.96
N GLY A 543 12.65 21.09 24.45
CA GLY A 543 11.32 20.50 24.43
C GLY A 543 11.10 19.45 25.52
N VAL A 544 11.65 19.68 26.71
CA VAL A 544 11.55 18.78 27.87
C VAL A 544 10.80 19.46 29.02
N CYS A 545 10.23 18.66 29.91
CA CYS A 545 9.54 19.13 31.10
C CYS A 545 9.79 18.18 32.27
N GLY A 546 9.99 18.69 33.48
CA GLY A 546 10.20 17.87 34.70
C GLY A 546 9.02 16.97 35.08
N CYS A 547 7.89 17.02 34.37
CA CYS A 547 6.78 16.09 34.61
C CYS A 547 7.03 14.70 34.02
N LYS A 548 6.37 13.69 34.60
CA LYS A 548 6.47 12.27 34.19
C LYS A 548 6.33 12.04 32.69
N ALA A 549 5.46 12.79 32.03
CA ALA A 549 5.21 12.65 30.59
C ALA A 549 6.26 13.33 29.72
N GLY A 550 6.83 14.45 30.17
CA GLY A 550 7.67 15.33 29.34
C GLY A 550 9.17 15.22 29.59
N CYS A 551 9.61 14.45 30.59
CA CYS A 551 11.02 14.35 30.97
C CYS A 551 11.90 13.84 29.83
N THR A 552 11.40 12.89 29.03
CA THR A 552 12.07 12.34 27.85
C THR A 552 11.72 13.08 26.55
N GLY A 553 11.22 14.31 26.65
CA GLY A 553 10.96 15.18 25.51
C GLY A 553 9.62 14.95 24.80
N ALA A 554 8.68 14.20 25.38
CA ALA A 554 7.32 14.12 24.85
C ALA A 554 6.55 15.42 25.09
N PHE A 555 5.73 15.85 24.13
CA PHE A 555 4.95 17.08 24.28
C PHE A 555 3.82 16.88 25.30
N CYS A 556 4.00 17.44 26.49
CA CYS A 556 3.08 17.27 27.62
C CYS A 556 2.07 18.41 27.74
N LYS A 557 1.10 18.27 28.66
CA LYS A 557 0.10 19.31 28.95
C LYS A 557 0.70 20.63 29.45
N HIS A 558 1.83 20.60 30.15
CA HIS A 558 2.53 21.80 30.62
C HIS A 558 3.20 22.55 29.46
N GLN A 559 3.83 21.82 28.52
CA GLN A 559 4.35 22.41 27.28
C GLN A 559 3.23 22.97 26.40
N ALA A 560 2.06 22.31 26.38
CA ALA A 560 0.88 22.82 25.68
C ALA A 560 0.38 24.15 26.26
N LEU A 561 0.33 24.29 27.60
CA LEU A 561 -0.04 25.55 28.28
C LEU A 561 0.98 26.66 28.00
N LEU A 562 2.27 26.33 28.03
CA LEU A 562 3.32 27.29 27.70
C LEU A 562 3.22 27.74 26.23
N TYR A 563 2.98 26.80 25.31
CA TYR A 563 2.74 27.08 23.90
C TYR A 563 1.48 27.94 23.67
N SER A 564 0.39 27.71 24.41
CA SER A 564 -0.82 28.52 24.27
C SER A 564 -0.61 29.97 24.71
N ALA A 565 0.24 30.19 25.72
CA ALA A 565 0.51 31.50 26.29
C ALA A 565 1.49 32.34 25.45
N TYR A 566 2.58 31.72 24.98
CA TYR A 566 3.69 32.44 24.34
C TYR A 566 3.95 32.06 22.87
N GLY A 567 3.32 31.00 22.38
CA GLY A 567 3.49 30.50 21.02
C GLY A 567 4.94 30.14 20.63
N GLY A 568 5.22 30.23 19.34
CA GLY A 568 6.53 30.06 18.71
C GLY A 568 7.13 28.64 18.77
N TYR A 569 8.46 28.53 18.66
CA TYR A 569 9.12 27.26 18.38
C TYR A 569 9.12 26.29 19.57
N PHE A 570 8.80 25.03 19.27
CA PHE A 570 9.02 23.85 20.10
C PHE A 570 9.40 22.68 19.16
N PRO A 571 10.46 21.90 19.48
CA PRO A 571 10.93 20.82 18.61
C PRO A 571 9.93 19.66 18.50
N ASN A 572 9.14 19.42 19.54
CA ASN A 572 8.21 18.30 19.70
C ASN A 572 6.72 18.73 19.64
N ALA A 573 6.42 20.01 19.42
CA ALA A 573 5.05 20.49 19.37
C ALA A 573 4.25 19.81 18.25
N PRO A 574 3.05 19.28 18.55
CA PRO A 574 2.14 18.75 17.54
C PRO A 574 1.71 19.83 16.52
N PRO A 575 1.29 21.05 16.91
CA PRO A 575 0.98 22.09 15.95
C PRO A 575 2.21 22.43 15.12
N LEU A 576 2.03 22.54 13.81
CA LEU A 576 3.12 22.84 12.88
C LEU A 576 3.10 24.32 12.54
N LEU A 577 4.24 24.97 12.71
CA LEU A 577 4.47 26.33 12.21
C LEU A 577 4.57 26.34 10.67
N SER A 578 4.45 27.50 10.05
CA SER A 578 4.71 27.65 8.60
C SER A 578 6.13 27.22 8.22
N THR A 579 7.11 27.44 9.10
CA THR A 579 8.48 26.95 8.96
C THR A 579 8.56 25.43 8.98
N ASP A 580 7.88 24.76 9.93
CA ASP A 580 7.79 23.29 9.97
C ASP A 580 7.17 22.75 8.66
N ARG A 581 6.09 23.38 8.20
CA ARG A 581 5.39 23.00 6.96
C ARG A 581 6.29 23.18 5.73
N TYR A 582 7.07 24.24 5.68
CA TYR A 582 8.06 24.46 4.62
C TYR A 582 9.16 23.38 4.64
N GLN A 583 9.69 23.03 5.82
CA GLN A 583 10.67 21.95 5.95
C GLN A 583 10.12 20.58 5.51
N LEU A 584 8.85 20.28 5.83
CA LEU A 584 8.17 19.10 5.30
C LEU A 584 7.98 19.17 3.78
N GLY A 585 7.72 20.36 3.24
CA GLY A 585 7.71 20.62 1.81
C GLY A 585 9.05 20.31 1.15
N LEU A 586 10.15 20.78 1.72
CA LEU A 586 11.52 20.50 1.27
C LEU A 586 11.83 19.00 1.35
N LEU A 587 11.45 18.34 2.43
CA LEU A 587 11.59 16.90 2.58
C LEU A 587 10.84 16.12 1.48
N GLY A 588 9.62 16.53 1.15
CA GLY A 588 8.79 15.87 0.14
C GLY A 588 9.15 16.20 -1.31
N LEU A 589 9.60 17.42 -1.60
CA LEU A 589 9.77 17.93 -2.98
C LEU A 589 11.22 18.24 -3.37
N GLY A 590 12.13 18.38 -2.42
CA GLY A 590 13.49 18.90 -2.66
C GLY A 590 13.42 20.28 -3.32
N ASP A 591 14.20 20.46 -4.37
CA ASP A 591 14.33 21.72 -5.12
C ASP A 591 13.02 22.19 -5.78
N LYS A 592 12.03 21.30 -5.91
CA LYS A 592 10.70 21.62 -6.44
C LYS A 592 9.76 22.19 -5.37
N CYS A 593 10.24 22.39 -4.14
CA CYS A 593 9.43 22.95 -3.07
C CYS A 593 9.12 24.43 -3.35
N PRO A 594 7.84 24.87 -3.20
CA PRO A 594 7.51 26.29 -3.27
C PRO A 594 8.28 27.10 -2.21
N PRO A 595 8.47 28.41 -2.41
CA PRO A 595 9.11 29.28 -1.41
C PRO A 595 8.35 29.30 -0.08
N ALA A 596 9.03 29.60 1.03
CA ALA A 596 8.46 29.58 2.38
C ALA A 596 7.12 30.34 2.51
N LYS A 597 6.95 31.46 1.78
CA LYS A 597 5.70 32.24 1.75
C LYS A 597 4.46 31.43 1.34
N PHE A 598 4.63 30.37 0.54
CA PHE A 598 3.54 29.48 0.13
C PHE A 598 2.91 28.73 1.32
N PHE A 599 3.70 28.54 2.39
CA PHE A 599 3.28 27.81 3.57
C PHE A 599 2.77 28.71 4.69
N LEU A 600 2.57 30.01 4.47
CA LEU A 600 2.00 30.90 5.48
C LEU A 600 0.57 30.50 5.85
N GLY A 601 0.20 30.70 7.11
CA GLY A 601 -1.18 30.64 7.57
C GLY A 601 -2.01 31.80 7.02
N MET A 602 -3.35 31.69 7.03
CA MET A 602 -4.25 32.72 6.49
C MET A 602 -4.08 34.09 7.15
N LYS A 603 -3.61 34.13 8.41
CA LYS A 603 -3.38 35.34 9.19
C LYS A 603 -1.88 35.69 9.32
N GLU A 604 -0.99 34.88 8.75
CA GLU A 604 0.45 35.12 8.81
C GLU A 604 0.88 35.97 7.60
N GLY A 605 1.55 37.10 7.84
CA GLY A 605 2.11 37.96 6.78
C GLY A 605 1.24 39.15 6.31
N VAL A 606 0.25 39.58 7.11
CA VAL A 606 -0.40 40.88 6.90
C VAL A 606 0.50 41.98 7.49
N GLU A 607 1.52 42.40 6.74
CA GLU A 607 2.26 43.62 7.05
C GLU A 607 1.48 44.83 6.52
N GLY A 608 0.78 45.50 7.43
CA GLY A 608 -0.05 46.67 7.19
C GLY A 608 -0.74 47.22 8.45
N GLY A 609 -0.45 46.67 9.63
CA GLY A 609 -0.80 47.22 10.93
C GLY A 609 0.42 47.16 11.83
N THR A 610 0.63 48.23 12.60
CA THR A 610 1.72 48.49 13.56
C THR A 610 2.27 47.27 14.32
N PRO A 611 3.54 47.32 14.78
CA PRO A 611 4.15 46.22 15.53
C PRO A 611 3.23 45.83 16.68
N MET A 612 2.91 44.54 16.79
CA MET A 612 2.14 43.99 17.91
C MET A 612 2.93 44.20 19.20
N THR A 613 2.79 45.39 19.76
CA THR A 613 2.74 45.57 21.20
C THR A 613 1.63 44.67 21.74
N GLN A 614 1.97 44.01 22.84
CA GLN A 614 1.06 43.39 23.79
C GLN A 614 -0.30 44.08 23.79
N ASP A 615 -1.34 43.40 23.32
CA ASP A 615 -2.70 43.82 23.63
C ASP A 615 -3.55 42.58 23.91
N ALA A 616 -4.10 42.57 25.12
CA ALA A 616 -4.99 41.56 25.68
C ALA A 616 -6.32 41.40 24.91
N SER A 617 -6.54 42.20 23.86
CA SER A 617 -7.84 42.29 23.18
C SER A 617 -8.11 41.16 22.17
N VAL A 618 -7.09 40.46 21.68
CA VAL A 618 -7.30 39.28 20.78
C VAL A 618 -7.72 38.05 21.58
N THR A 619 -7.18 37.93 22.80
CA THR A 619 -7.64 36.95 23.79
C THR A 619 -9.08 37.21 24.21
N ASP A 620 -9.49 38.46 24.40
CA ASP A 620 -10.87 38.79 24.76
C ASP A 620 -11.86 38.54 23.62
N MET A 621 -11.54 38.85 22.36
CA MET A 621 -12.44 38.55 21.23
C MET A 621 -12.61 37.04 20.97
N ILE A 622 -11.56 36.23 21.19
CA ILE A 622 -11.64 34.77 21.10
C ILE A 622 -12.36 34.20 22.33
N LEU A 623 -12.12 34.76 23.52
CA LEU A 623 -12.79 34.36 24.77
C LEU A 623 -14.28 34.73 24.75
N GLU A 624 -14.69 35.82 24.11
CA GLU A 624 -16.10 36.24 24.03
C GLU A 624 -16.88 35.41 22.99
N GLN A 625 -16.26 35.06 21.86
CA GLN A 625 -16.78 34.04 20.93
C GLN A 625 -16.83 32.64 21.56
N MET A 626 -15.87 32.31 22.43
CA MET A 626 -15.85 31.08 23.21
C MET A 626 -16.89 31.10 24.33
N THR A 627 -17.16 32.22 24.98
CA THR A 627 -18.13 32.33 26.09
C THR A 627 -19.57 32.15 25.59
N GLN A 628 -19.88 32.63 24.38
CA GLN A 628 -21.14 32.35 23.70
C GLN A 628 -21.29 30.88 23.28
N THR A 629 -20.17 30.17 23.08
CA THR A 629 -20.16 28.72 22.77
C THR A 629 -20.15 27.86 24.04
N ILE A 630 -19.57 28.37 25.13
CA ILE A 630 -19.40 27.70 26.43
C ILE A 630 -20.69 27.71 27.26
N GLN A 631 -21.58 28.70 27.08
CA GLN A 631 -22.92 28.69 27.68
C GLN A 631 -23.84 27.56 27.18
N GLN A 632 -23.43 26.78 26.18
CA GLN A 632 -24.19 25.62 25.69
C GLN A 632 -23.61 24.25 26.05
N THR A 633 -22.46 24.15 26.72
CA THR A 633 -21.92 22.84 27.13
C THR A 633 -20.96 22.93 28.33
N HIS A 634 -21.51 22.93 29.53
CA HIS A 634 -20.90 22.46 30.78
C HIS A 634 -21.73 21.26 31.28
N GLY A 635 -21.24 20.17 31.88
CA GLY A 635 -19.92 19.68 32.27
C GLY A 635 -19.98 18.13 32.28
N ASP A 636 -19.01 17.31 32.71
CA ASP A 636 -17.76 17.54 33.40
C ASP A 636 -16.76 16.40 33.09
N THR A 637 -15.49 16.75 33.19
CA THR A 637 -14.30 15.90 33.15
C THR A 637 -13.72 15.72 34.55
N ALA A 638 -13.19 14.53 34.89
CA ALA A 638 -11.99 14.39 35.72
C ALA A 638 -11.32 13.01 35.58
N ALA A 639 -9.98 13.01 35.49
CA ALA A 639 -9.08 11.85 35.70
C ALA A 639 -8.84 11.69 37.23
N CYS A 640 -8.41 10.58 37.84
CA CYS A 640 -7.43 9.56 37.49
C CYS A 640 -7.56 8.35 38.47
N GLU A 641 -7.14 7.16 38.04
CA GLU A 641 -6.69 5.98 38.81
C GLU A 641 -7.65 5.09 39.65
N ILE A 642 -7.64 3.79 39.27
CA ILE A 642 -7.99 2.54 40.00
C ILE A 642 -9.48 2.09 40.04
N ASN A 643 -9.63 0.77 39.84
CA ASN A 643 -10.77 -0.15 40.04
C ASN A 643 -11.83 -0.36 38.94
N MET A 644 -12.02 -1.65 38.63
CA MET A 644 -13.14 -2.24 37.93
C MET A 644 -14.32 -2.30 38.90
N ASP A 645 -15.38 -1.54 38.66
CA ASP A 645 -16.76 -2.02 38.74
C ASP A 645 -17.71 -0.98 38.10
N ASP A 646 -18.83 -1.49 37.61
CA ASP A 646 -19.87 -0.87 36.78
C ASP A 646 -20.28 0.55 37.19
N PHE A 647 -20.41 1.48 36.22
CA PHE A 647 -21.51 2.47 36.17
C PHE A 647 -21.59 3.15 34.77
N GLU A 648 -22.81 3.36 34.28
CA GLU A 648 -23.16 3.87 32.96
C GLU A 648 -22.74 5.33 32.71
N LYS A 649 -22.30 5.64 31.48
CA LYS A 649 -21.88 6.99 31.06
C LYS A 649 -23.07 7.93 30.81
N PRO A 650 -23.00 9.22 31.18
CA PRO A 650 -24.04 10.19 30.86
C PRO A 650 -24.05 10.56 29.36
N SER A 651 -25.25 10.89 28.87
CA SER A 651 -25.56 11.17 27.46
C SER A 651 -25.11 12.56 27.00
N ARG A 652 -24.52 12.64 25.78
CA ARG A 652 -24.03 13.88 25.12
C ARG A 652 -25.09 14.97 24.86
N TYR A 653 -26.38 14.61 24.80
CA TYR A 653 -27.48 15.53 24.53
C TYR A 653 -28.44 15.55 25.72
N THR A 654 -28.99 16.73 26.04
CA THR A 654 -30.07 16.85 27.04
C THR A 654 -31.34 16.15 26.53
N THR A 655 -32.28 15.87 27.43
CA THR A 655 -33.55 15.23 27.06
C THR A 655 -34.35 16.10 26.08
N GLU A 656 -34.35 17.42 26.25
CA GLU A 656 -35.04 18.33 25.30
C GLU A 656 -34.36 18.28 23.93
N GLN A 657 -33.03 18.34 23.86
CA GLN A 657 -32.29 18.30 22.59
C GLN A 657 -32.53 16.99 21.81
N LYS A 658 -32.63 15.85 22.51
CA LYS A 658 -32.95 14.57 21.87
C LYS A 658 -34.36 14.58 21.26
N GLN A 659 -35.32 15.13 22.00
CA GLN A 659 -36.70 15.23 21.52
C GLN A 659 -36.78 16.15 20.30
N GLU A 660 -36.06 17.28 20.30
CA GLU A 660 -36.01 18.21 19.18
C GLU A 660 -35.42 17.55 17.91
N ILE A 661 -34.32 16.80 18.04
CA ILE A 661 -33.69 16.07 16.93
C ILE A 661 -34.66 15.02 16.35
N ILE A 662 -35.34 14.26 17.22
CA ILE A 662 -36.33 13.25 16.80
C ILE A 662 -37.48 13.93 16.06
N GLN A 663 -37.99 15.05 16.58
CA GLN A 663 -39.10 15.78 16.00
C GLN A 663 -38.73 16.36 14.63
N LYS A 664 -37.53 16.92 14.51
CA LYS A 664 -36.99 17.42 13.24
C LYS A 664 -36.89 16.31 12.20
N PHE A 665 -36.41 15.13 12.57
CA PHE A 665 -36.32 13.99 11.65
C PHE A 665 -37.71 13.52 11.18
N LYS A 666 -38.68 13.39 12.09
CA LYS A 666 -40.07 13.05 11.76
C LYS A 666 -40.69 14.06 10.79
N SER A 667 -40.49 15.36 11.04
CA SER A 667 -41.03 16.42 10.16
C SER A 667 -40.52 16.34 8.72
N GLN A 668 -39.28 15.84 8.51
CA GLN A 668 -38.74 15.65 7.16
C GLN A 668 -39.32 14.42 6.47
N LEU A 669 -39.60 13.34 7.22
CA LEU A 669 -40.32 12.18 6.67
C LEU A 669 -41.74 12.57 6.24
N ASP A 670 -42.46 13.34 7.07
CA ASP A 670 -43.80 13.82 6.73
C ASP A 670 -43.78 14.73 5.49
N ARG A 671 -42.76 15.59 5.37
CA ARG A 671 -42.54 16.43 4.19
C ARG A 671 -42.31 15.58 2.93
N LEU A 672 -41.50 14.53 3.00
CA LEU A 672 -41.25 13.62 1.88
C LEU A 672 -42.53 12.90 1.45
N SER A 673 -43.36 12.47 2.41
CA SER A 673 -44.64 11.85 2.11
C SER A 673 -45.62 12.82 1.44
N LYS A 674 -45.63 14.10 1.84
CA LYS A 674 -46.41 15.13 1.14
C LYS A 674 -45.92 15.39 -0.28
N LEU A 675 -44.61 15.29 -0.53
CA LEU A 675 -44.03 15.49 -1.86
C LEU A 675 -44.31 14.34 -2.83
N ALA A 676 -44.47 13.12 -2.31
CA ALA A 676 -44.76 11.94 -3.12
C ALA A 676 -46.22 11.82 -3.58
N GLY A 677 -47.15 12.56 -2.96
CA GLY A 677 -48.57 12.53 -3.33
C GLY A 677 -49.22 11.15 -3.09
N GLU A 678 -50.08 10.71 -4.02
CA GLU A 678 -50.78 9.42 -3.99
C GLU A 678 -50.06 8.32 -4.80
N GLU A 679 -48.76 8.44 -5.07
CA GLU A 679 -48.03 7.42 -5.85
C GLU A 679 -47.86 6.10 -5.08
N ASP A 680 -48.55 5.04 -5.52
CA ASP A 680 -48.47 3.69 -4.93
C ASP A 680 -47.04 3.18 -4.77
N THR A 681 -46.16 3.49 -5.73
CA THR A 681 -44.76 3.04 -5.67
C THR A 681 -43.99 3.63 -4.50
N TYR A 682 -44.30 4.87 -4.07
CA TYR A 682 -43.69 5.48 -2.90
C TYR A 682 -44.10 4.73 -1.62
N PHE A 683 -45.39 4.41 -1.49
CA PHE A 683 -45.92 3.66 -0.35
C PHE A 683 -45.37 2.22 -0.31
N ASP A 684 -45.17 1.57 -1.46
CA ASP A 684 -44.50 0.27 -1.57
C ASP A 684 -43.07 0.29 -1.02
N TYR A 685 -42.30 1.35 -1.34
CA TYR A 685 -40.94 1.50 -0.83
C TYR A 685 -40.93 1.90 0.64
N MET A 686 -41.90 2.69 1.11
CA MET A 686 -42.08 2.98 2.53
C MET A 686 -42.39 1.71 3.33
N ASP A 687 -43.31 0.84 2.88
CA ASP A 687 -43.62 -0.43 3.55
C ASP A 687 -42.39 -1.33 3.60
N LYS A 688 -41.65 -1.45 2.49
CA LYS A 688 -40.39 -2.20 2.44
C LYS A 688 -39.36 -1.63 3.41
N ALA A 689 -39.23 -0.30 3.52
CA ALA A 689 -38.31 0.34 4.45
C ALA A 689 -38.72 0.10 5.91
N ALA A 690 -40.01 0.18 6.23
CA ALA A 690 -40.56 -0.11 7.55
C ALA A 690 -40.23 -1.54 7.99
N ARG A 691 -40.50 -2.55 7.13
CA ARG A 691 -40.15 -3.96 7.39
C ARG A 691 -38.65 -4.21 7.59
N GLN A 692 -37.78 -3.38 7.02
CA GLN A 692 -36.34 -3.49 7.26
C GLN A 692 -35.94 -2.85 8.59
N MET A 693 -36.60 -1.76 8.98
CA MET A 693 -36.39 -1.12 10.29
C MET A 693 -36.88 -2.01 11.44
N GLU A 694 -37.96 -2.77 11.26
CA GLU A 694 -38.45 -3.77 12.24
C GLU A 694 -37.41 -4.84 12.59
N LYS A 695 -36.48 -5.14 11.67
CA LYS A 695 -35.41 -6.13 11.88
C LYS A 695 -34.26 -5.60 12.74
N VAL A 696 -34.26 -4.30 13.07
CA VAL A 696 -33.22 -3.66 13.87
C VAL A 696 -33.59 -3.76 15.36
N THR A 697 -33.02 -4.76 16.03
CA THR A 697 -33.37 -5.08 17.43
C THR A 697 -32.36 -4.58 18.47
N SER A 698 -31.35 -3.79 18.07
CA SER A 698 -30.33 -3.28 18.99
C SER A 698 -29.99 -1.81 18.75
N GLY A 699 -29.63 -1.08 19.81
CA GLY A 699 -29.25 0.34 19.72
C GLY A 699 -28.07 0.58 18.77
N SER A 700 -27.10 -0.33 18.72
CA SER A 700 -25.98 -0.24 17.76
C SER A 700 -26.42 -0.41 16.29
N GLY A 701 -27.44 -1.24 16.06
CA GLY A 701 -28.06 -1.41 14.74
C GLY A 701 -28.84 -0.17 14.31
N ALA A 702 -29.53 0.48 15.24
CA ALA A 702 -30.27 1.71 14.97
C ALA A 702 -29.33 2.86 14.55
N VAL A 703 -28.19 3.01 15.26
CA VAL A 703 -27.15 3.98 14.87
C VAL A 703 -26.58 3.66 13.48
N GLY A 704 -26.29 2.39 13.20
CA GLY A 704 -25.79 1.96 11.89
C GLY A 704 -26.77 2.22 10.74
N ALA A 705 -28.08 2.04 10.99
CA ALA A 705 -29.12 2.35 10.00
C ALA A 705 -29.15 3.84 9.66
N MET A 706 -29.08 4.73 10.67
CA MET A 706 -29.10 6.18 10.46
C MET A 706 -27.87 6.70 9.71
N VAL A 707 -26.68 6.13 9.99
CA VAL A 707 -25.45 6.45 9.23
C VAL A 707 -25.60 6.06 7.75
N ASN A 708 -26.25 4.94 7.46
CA ASN A 708 -26.49 4.52 6.07
C ASN A 708 -27.47 5.46 5.36
N VAL A 709 -28.54 5.89 6.03
CA VAL A 709 -29.49 6.89 5.50
C VAL A 709 -28.77 8.20 5.18
N GLU A 710 -27.97 8.73 6.12
CA GLU A 710 -27.19 9.96 5.91
C GLU A 710 -26.22 9.82 4.72
N SER A 711 -25.51 8.69 4.63
CA SER A 711 -24.57 8.45 3.53
C SER A 711 -25.24 8.37 2.17
N SER A 712 -26.48 7.89 2.12
CA SER A 712 -27.25 7.73 0.88
C SER A 712 -27.81 9.08 0.40
N LEU A 713 -28.25 9.93 1.33
CA LEU A 713 -28.76 11.27 1.04
C LEU A 713 -27.67 12.27 0.59
N LYS A 714 -26.43 12.11 1.06
CA LYS A 714 -25.29 12.96 0.66
C LYS A 714 -24.77 12.71 -0.76
N GLY A 715 -25.44 11.85 -1.55
CA GLY A 715 -24.96 11.49 -2.88
C GLY A 715 -23.61 10.75 -2.87
N TYR A 716 -23.14 10.29 -1.69
CA TYR A 716 -22.06 9.32 -1.58
C TYR A 716 -22.61 7.96 -2.02
N SER A 717 -22.91 7.88 -3.31
CA SER A 717 -23.18 6.63 -3.95
C SER A 717 -21.97 5.74 -3.68
N SER A 718 -22.20 4.70 -2.90
CA SER A 718 -21.18 3.69 -2.59
C SER A 718 -20.68 2.99 -3.86
N SER A 719 -21.24 3.32 -5.03
CA SER A 719 -20.86 2.92 -6.37
C SER A 719 -19.49 3.47 -6.83
N SER A 720 -19.04 4.65 -6.40
CA SER A 720 -17.73 5.17 -6.86
C SER A 720 -16.52 4.46 -6.21
N VAL A 721 -16.72 3.75 -5.10
CA VAL A 721 -15.66 2.96 -4.42
C VAL A 721 -15.77 1.44 -4.74
N ARG A 722 -16.82 1.01 -5.46
CA ARG A 722 -17.14 -0.42 -5.66
C ARG A 722 -16.69 -1.04 -6.98
N LEU A 723 -15.98 -0.32 -7.84
CA LEU A 723 -15.47 -0.86 -9.12
C LEU A 723 -14.09 -1.54 -9.02
N GLY A 724 -13.43 -1.50 -7.85
CA GLY A 724 -12.06 -2.02 -7.69
C GLY A 724 -11.90 -3.45 -7.15
N GLN A 725 -12.96 -4.22 -6.89
CA GLN A 725 -12.83 -5.54 -6.25
C GLN A 725 -13.02 -6.72 -7.21
N ILE A 726 -11.98 -7.54 -7.35
CA ILE A 726 -12.01 -8.81 -8.10
C ILE A 726 -13.03 -9.76 -7.45
N LYS A 727 -14.05 -10.12 -8.21
CA LYS A 727 -15.08 -11.09 -7.80
C LYS A 727 -14.52 -12.51 -7.83
N VAL A 728 -14.95 -13.36 -6.91
CA VAL A 728 -14.58 -14.79 -6.92
C VAL A 728 -15.22 -15.47 -8.12
N GLN A 729 -14.45 -16.29 -8.83
CA GLN A 729 -14.95 -16.98 -10.01
C GLN A 729 -16.18 -17.87 -9.70
N PRO A 730 -17.19 -17.94 -10.59
CA PRO A 730 -18.41 -18.74 -10.39
C PRO A 730 -18.13 -20.20 -10.01
N LYS A 731 -17.09 -20.83 -10.60
CA LYS A 731 -16.66 -22.20 -10.25
C LYS A 731 -16.17 -22.35 -8.81
N SER A 732 -15.65 -21.28 -8.20
CA SER A 732 -15.23 -21.26 -6.79
C SER A 732 -16.38 -20.88 -5.85
N ILE A 733 -17.48 -20.31 -6.37
CA ILE A 733 -18.74 -20.11 -5.64
C ILE A 733 -19.54 -21.42 -5.60
N ALA A 734 -19.58 -22.15 -6.71
CA ALA A 734 -20.25 -23.44 -6.83
C ALA A 734 -19.63 -24.53 -5.93
N ARG A 735 -18.31 -24.47 -5.71
CA ARG A 735 -17.57 -25.38 -4.81
C ARG A 735 -17.65 -25.02 -3.33
N ARG A 736 -18.44 -24.01 -2.94
CA ARG A 736 -18.63 -23.66 -1.53
C ARG A 736 -19.56 -24.67 -0.85
N ALA A 737 -19.23 -25.00 0.40
CA ALA A 737 -20.11 -25.81 1.25
C ALA A 737 -21.48 -25.12 1.42
N ALA A 738 -22.53 -25.91 1.65
CA ALA A 738 -23.92 -25.43 1.66
C ALA A 738 -24.22 -24.36 2.73
N ASP A 739 -23.39 -24.32 3.79
CA ASP A 739 -23.43 -23.38 4.90
C ASP A 739 -22.66 -22.07 4.65
N ALA A 740 -21.91 -21.99 3.55
CA ALA A 740 -21.14 -20.79 3.20
C ALA A 740 -21.94 -19.87 2.26
N PRO A 741 -21.91 -18.54 2.48
CA PRO A 741 -22.68 -17.61 1.67
C PRO A 741 -22.20 -17.66 0.20
N LYS A 742 -23.12 -17.96 -0.73
CA LYS A 742 -22.88 -18.03 -2.18
C LYS A 742 -22.75 -16.63 -2.81
N THR A 743 -21.87 -15.80 -2.25
CA THR A 743 -21.63 -14.43 -2.70
C THR A 743 -20.42 -14.35 -3.62
N SER A 744 -20.39 -13.36 -4.50
CA SER A 744 -19.23 -13.06 -5.37
C SER A 744 -18.02 -12.47 -4.62
N LYS A 745 -18.10 -12.31 -3.30
CA LYS A 745 -17.00 -11.83 -2.44
C LYS A 745 -16.03 -12.97 -2.08
N ARG A 746 -14.74 -12.64 -1.94
CA ARG A 746 -13.71 -13.56 -1.42
C ARG A 746 -13.95 -13.78 0.07
N LEU A 747 -14.16 -15.04 0.47
CA LEU A 747 -14.16 -15.38 1.89
C LEU A 747 -12.72 -15.19 2.41
N PRO A 748 -12.51 -14.47 3.52
CA PRO A 748 -11.18 -14.35 4.11
C PRO A 748 -10.67 -15.75 4.46
N ALA A 749 -9.55 -16.14 3.86
CA ALA A 749 -8.88 -17.39 4.19
C ALA A 749 -8.24 -17.26 5.58
N GLY A 750 -8.99 -17.65 6.60
CA GLY A 750 -8.46 -18.03 7.90
C GLY A 750 -8.51 -19.55 8.01
N ARG A 751 -7.53 -20.13 8.70
CA ARG A 751 -7.58 -21.55 9.12
C ARG A 751 -8.93 -21.79 9.78
N LYS A 752 -9.69 -22.80 9.34
CA LYS A 752 -10.91 -23.21 10.03
C LYS A 752 -10.57 -23.45 11.51
N PRO A 753 -11.41 -23.04 12.47
CA PRO A 753 -11.23 -23.45 13.85
C PRO A 753 -11.15 -24.97 13.89
N ASN A 754 -10.22 -25.55 14.66
CA ASN A 754 -10.21 -26.98 14.92
C ASN A 754 -11.62 -27.40 15.37
N THR A 755 -12.30 -28.22 14.57
CA THR A 755 -13.61 -28.78 14.89
C THR A 755 -13.44 -30.06 15.71
N ALA A 756 -12.61 -30.00 16.75
CA ALA A 756 -12.51 -31.03 17.75
C ALA A 756 -12.61 -30.35 19.12
N SER A 757 -13.63 -30.77 19.89
CA SER A 757 -14.00 -30.34 21.24
C SER A 757 -14.27 -28.84 21.45
N ASP A 758 -15.51 -28.41 21.21
CA ASP A 758 -16.24 -27.47 22.08
C ASP A 758 -17.64 -27.21 21.50
N LYS A 759 -18.60 -28.09 21.82
CA LYS A 759 -20.00 -27.98 21.37
C LYS A 759 -20.81 -26.89 22.09
N ASN A 760 -20.21 -26.07 22.96
CA ASN A 760 -20.95 -25.16 23.85
C ASN A 760 -20.60 -23.66 23.77
N SER A 761 -20.16 -23.11 22.62
CA SER A 761 -20.06 -21.64 22.51
C SER A 761 -20.75 -21.05 21.27
N THR A 762 -21.98 -20.59 21.47
CA THR A 762 -22.79 -19.78 20.53
C THR A 762 -22.30 -18.33 20.37
N LYS A 763 -21.08 -17.99 20.80
CA LYS A 763 -20.53 -16.64 20.63
C LYS A 763 -19.66 -16.57 19.37
N LYS A 764 -20.15 -15.85 18.34
CA LYS A 764 -19.32 -15.37 17.21
C LYS A 764 -18.01 -14.81 17.78
N LYS A 765 -16.86 -15.42 17.44
CA LYS A 765 -15.53 -14.94 17.87
C LYS A 765 -15.34 -13.50 17.40
N VAL A 766 -15.58 -12.54 18.30
CA VAL A 766 -15.28 -11.12 18.10
C VAL A 766 -13.80 -11.02 17.75
N LYS A 767 -13.48 -10.28 16.68
CA LYS A 767 -12.09 -10.00 16.28
C LYS A 767 -11.40 -9.30 17.45
N ARG A 768 -10.54 -10.03 18.16
CA ARG A 768 -9.84 -9.56 19.37
C ARG A 768 -9.08 -8.26 19.06
N ARG A 769 -9.22 -7.25 19.91
CA ARG A 769 -8.47 -6.00 19.80
C ARG A 769 -6.98 -6.26 20.06
N ARG A 770 -6.12 -5.62 19.28
CA ARG A 770 -4.64 -5.71 19.42
C ARG A 770 -4.17 -4.78 20.52
N GLN A 771 -4.54 -5.09 21.76
CA GLN A 771 -4.11 -4.36 22.95
C GLN A 771 -3.60 -5.36 23.98
N ILE A 772 -2.32 -5.26 24.32
CA ILE A 772 -1.70 -6.17 25.31
C ILE A 772 -2.32 -6.03 26.70
N ALA A 773 -2.71 -4.81 27.10
CA ALA A 773 -3.43 -4.59 28.34
C ALA A 773 -4.78 -5.33 28.38
N GLU A 774 -5.50 -5.38 27.26
CA GLU A 774 -6.75 -6.16 27.15
C GLU A 774 -6.48 -7.67 27.16
N SER A 775 -5.39 -8.11 26.53
CA SER A 775 -4.98 -9.52 26.53
C SER A 775 -4.60 -10.01 27.93
N ILE A 776 -3.86 -9.18 28.68
CA ILE A 776 -3.51 -9.44 30.09
C ILE A 776 -4.78 -9.46 30.95
N ARG A 777 -5.68 -8.47 30.82
CA ARG A 777 -6.96 -8.42 31.55
C ARG A 777 -7.81 -9.67 31.30
N ASN A 778 -7.83 -10.16 30.07
CA ASN A 778 -8.60 -11.34 29.68
C ASN A 778 -7.85 -12.66 29.88
N ASN A 779 -6.60 -12.64 30.36
CA ASN A 779 -5.75 -13.83 30.53
C ASN A 779 -5.58 -14.68 29.25
N ILE A 780 -5.43 -14.01 28.11
CA ILE A 780 -5.33 -14.66 26.80
C ILE A 780 -4.05 -14.28 26.07
N ALA A 781 -3.64 -15.13 25.14
CA ALA A 781 -2.55 -14.83 24.21
C ALA A 781 -2.85 -13.54 23.45
N HIS A 782 -1.85 -12.65 23.42
CA HIS A 782 -1.87 -11.49 22.55
C HIS A 782 -1.93 -11.96 21.09
N VAL A 783 -2.73 -11.26 20.27
CA VAL A 783 -2.82 -11.57 18.85
C VAL A 783 -1.46 -11.29 18.22
N LYS A 784 -0.78 -12.31 17.67
CA LYS A 784 0.48 -12.11 16.96
C LYS A 784 0.31 -11.04 15.88
N ALA A 785 1.25 -10.10 15.83
CA ALA A 785 1.35 -9.18 14.72
C ALA A 785 1.92 -9.97 13.53
N HIS A 786 0.99 -10.51 12.75
CA HIS A 786 1.21 -11.30 11.52
C HIS A 786 1.51 -12.79 11.72
#